data_AF-A0AA39VCM2-F1
#
_entry.id   AF-A0AA39VCM2-F1
#
_cell.length_a   1.000
_cell.length_b   1.000
_cell.length_c   1.000
_cell.angle_alpha   90.00
_cell.angle_beta   90.00
_cell.angle_gamma   90.00
#
_symmetry.space_group_name_H-M   'P 1'
#
loop_
_entity.id
_entity.type
_entity.pdbx_description
1 polymer ?
#
loop_
_entity_poly.entity_id
_entity_poly.type
_entity_poly.pdbx_seq_one_letter_code
_entity_poly.pdbx_strand_id
1 'polypeptide(L)'
;MSVNEQQLGTDMVPDLTDSSPEGETLLGEDPNQDNHPTTELQQDSRRDKSRGTMVMLKELEEDTWLGMKMVDRCYAFQSQLLLSSILFYYFYASSAISNGLALTPPMGWNSWNHFHCQINDKIIRETGVLMPFKSFTNTDMIQFTPGNLVANKTTFPSGIKALADYVHSKGLKLGIYADSGYRTCSGTMPGSLGHEEQDAMTFASWGIDYLKYDNCFNDDTRPTIRYPVMSSALKKTTHSIFFSMCEWGDMHPALWGAKVGNSWRTTDDISDSWGSMLKIADMNEVYADYAKPGGWNDPDMLEVGNGGMKYSEYVVHFSIWAISKAPLLLGCDIRNITNETMQIISNQEVIAINQGPLSGNRTVLLFENRKPVTSKMTAHWDDIGINSNNTFVEARDVWEGNLVANKTTFPSGIKALADYVHSKGLMLGIYADSGYRTCTGTMPGSIGYEEKDAMTFASWGIDYLKYDNCYNDDTRPTIRYQVMSSALKKTRRSIFFSMCEWGDMRPALWGAKVGNSWRTTDDISDSWGSMLKIADMNEVYADYAKPGGWNDPDMLEVGNGGMKYSEYVVHFSIWAISKAPLLLGCDIRNITNETMQIISNQEVIAINQDPLGVQAKKVRMQGEQMIWAGPLSGNRIVLLFENRKPWTSMMTAHWDDIGINSNNTFVEARDVWEV
;
A
#
# COMPACT_ATOMS: atom_id res chain seq x y z
N MET A 1 -35.02 -1.88 -35.99
CA MET A 1 -35.70 -2.07 -37.30
C MET A 1 -35.20 -3.39 -37.89
N SER A 2 -36.05 -4.11 -38.63
CA SER A 2 -35.74 -5.08 -39.72
C SER A 2 -34.34 -5.76 -39.78
N VAL A 3 -34.21 -7.09 -39.65
CA VAL A 3 -34.39 -8.14 -40.71
C VAL A 3 -33.17 -8.19 -41.69
N ASN A 4 -32.51 -9.31 -42.02
CA ASN A 4 -32.83 -10.74 -41.81
C ASN A 4 -31.63 -11.74 -41.75
N GLU A 5 -31.97 -13.01 -41.49
CA GLU A 5 -31.39 -14.34 -41.82
C GLU A 5 -30.33 -14.43 -42.97
N GLN A 6 -29.41 -15.41 -43.03
CA GLN A 6 -29.66 -16.87 -43.19
C GLN A 6 -28.53 -17.83 -42.73
N GLN A 7 -28.86 -19.13 -42.64
CA GLN A 7 -28.00 -20.28 -42.30
C GLN A 7 -27.51 -21.08 -43.54
N LEU A 8 -26.52 -21.97 -43.36
CA LEU A 8 -26.29 -23.28 -44.02
C LEU A 8 -24.95 -23.88 -43.46
N GLY A 9 -24.70 -25.20 -43.34
CA GLY A 9 -25.58 -26.36 -43.54
C GLY A 9 -24.86 -27.71 -43.81
N THR A 10 -24.42 -28.41 -42.75
CA THR A 10 -24.18 -29.89 -42.62
C THR A 10 -23.38 -30.71 -43.67
N ASP A 11 -22.30 -31.34 -43.19
CA ASP A 11 -21.86 -32.75 -43.29
C ASP A 11 -21.74 -33.53 -44.64
N MET A 12 -20.57 -34.15 -44.86
CA MET A 12 -20.42 -35.55 -45.37
C MET A 12 -19.00 -36.13 -45.15
N VAL A 13 -18.88 -37.46 -45.10
CA VAL A 13 -17.78 -38.33 -44.57
C VAL A 13 -17.91 -39.73 -45.24
N PRO A 14 -16.90 -40.65 -45.38
CA PRO A 14 -15.53 -40.76 -44.82
C PRO A 14 -14.44 -40.77 -45.96
N ASP A 15 -13.34 -41.56 -46.10
CA ASP A 15 -12.78 -42.75 -45.41
C ASP A 15 -11.31 -43.10 -45.80
N LEU A 16 -10.66 -43.99 -45.01
CA LEU A 16 -9.43 -44.82 -45.26
C LEU A 16 -8.07 -44.12 -45.56
N THR A 17 -6.87 -44.71 -45.33
CA THR A 17 -6.47 -46.05 -44.82
C THR A 17 -5.16 -46.01 -43.99
N ASP A 18 -4.92 -47.04 -43.18
CA ASP A 18 -3.67 -47.33 -42.43
C ASP A 18 -2.68 -48.23 -43.23
N SER A 19 -1.38 -48.23 -42.89
CA SER A 19 -0.44 -49.34 -43.19
C SER A 19 0.91 -49.27 -42.45
N SER A 20 1.24 -50.36 -41.74
CA SER A 20 2.59 -50.86 -41.38
C SER A 20 2.59 -52.40 -41.55
N PRO A 21 3.72 -53.13 -41.67
CA PRO A 21 4.74 -53.39 -40.62
C PRO A 21 6.16 -53.02 -41.14
N GLU A 22 7.35 -53.59 -40.83
CA GLU A 22 7.92 -54.79 -40.15
C GLU A 22 9.29 -54.39 -39.48
N GLY A 23 9.96 -55.17 -38.62
CA GLY A 23 9.70 -56.48 -38.01
C GLY A 23 10.81 -56.92 -37.00
N GLU A 24 10.51 -58.00 -36.28
CA GLU A 24 11.30 -58.94 -35.42
C GLU A 24 12.85 -59.07 -35.57
N THR A 25 13.68 -59.59 -34.62
CA THR A 25 13.52 -60.15 -33.23
C THR A 25 14.86 -60.26 -32.43
N LEU A 26 14.75 -60.25 -31.09
CA LEU A 26 15.46 -61.07 -30.04
C LEU A 26 17.01 -61.22 -29.88
N LEU A 27 17.43 -61.03 -28.61
CA LEU A 27 18.45 -61.76 -27.80
C LEU A 27 19.97 -61.66 -28.10
N GLY A 28 20.77 -61.48 -27.03
CA GLY A 28 22.24 -61.60 -26.99
C GLY A 28 22.85 -61.13 -25.65
N GLU A 29 23.96 -61.73 -25.21
CA GLU A 29 24.63 -61.45 -23.91
C GLU A 29 25.97 -60.68 -24.06
N ASP A 30 26.47 -60.15 -22.93
CA ASP A 30 27.79 -59.51 -22.73
C ASP A 30 28.95 -60.52 -22.98
N PRO A 31 30.14 -60.14 -23.53
CA PRO A 31 31.19 -59.53 -22.71
C PRO A 31 32.16 -58.51 -23.37
N ASN A 32 32.93 -57.83 -22.51
CA ASN A 32 34.09 -56.98 -22.84
C ASN A 32 35.22 -57.70 -23.60
N GLN A 33 35.94 -56.97 -24.48
CA GLN A 33 37.39 -57.04 -24.81
C GLN A 33 37.75 -55.85 -25.76
N ASP A 34 38.97 -55.32 -25.91
CA ASP A 34 40.29 -55.71 -25.38
C ASP A 34 41.33 -54.54 -25.37
N ASN A 35 42.43 -54.71 -24.61
CA ASN A 35 43.82 -54.19 -24.74
C ASN A 35 44.13 -52.87 -25.52
N HIS A 36 44.97 -51.94 -25.00
CA HIS A 36 46.39 -52.17 -24.66
C HIS A 36 47.01 -51.08 -23.74
N PRO A 37 47.87 -51.49 -22.77
CA PRO A 37 48.85 -50.61 -22.11
C PRO A 37 50.32 -51.11 -22.23
N THR A 38 51.29 -50.27 -21.83
CA THR A 38 52.70 -50.62 -21.54
C THR A 38 53.15 -49.85 -20.29
N THR A 39 53.34 -50.54 -19.17
CA THR A 39 54.64 -50.85 -18.51
C THR A 39 55.36 -49.61 -17.88
N GLU A 40 55.95 -49.68 -16.68
CA GLU A 40 56.35 -50.86 -15.90
C GLU A 40 56.33 -50.64 -14.36
N LEU A 41 56.29 -51.79 -13.68
CA LEU A 41 56.60 -52.21 -12.29
C LEU A 41 57.46 -51.27 -11.39
N GLN A 42 57.50 -51.38 -10.05
CA GLN A 42 57.26 -52.56 -9.19
C GLN A 42 56.85 -52.24 -7.71
N GLN A 43 56.65 -53.32 -6.94
CA GLN A 43 56.24 -53.51 -5.52
C GLN A 43 57.19 -52.83 -4.48
N ASP A 44 56.94 -52.77 -3.15
CA ASP A 44 56.15 -53.66 -2.26
C ASP A 44 55.60 -53.02 -0.96
N SER A 45 54.76 -53.78 -0.24
CA SER A 45 54.18 -53.74 1.12
C SER A 45 54.83 -52.81 2.20
N ARG A 46 54.13 -52.29 3.24
CA ARG A 46 53.17 -52.90 4.21
C ARG A 46 52.22 -51.90 4.92
N ARG A 47 51.31 -52.46 5.74
CA ARG A 47 50.44 -51.90 6.81
C ARG A 47 51.11 -50.76 7.64
N ASP A 48 50.42 -49.84 8.31
CA ASP A 48 49.07 -49.89 8.94
C ASP A 48 48.41 -48.48 9.07
N LYS A 49 47.33 -48.35 9.85
CA LYS A 49 46.43 -47.17 9.98
C LYS A 49 47.09 -45.90 10.54
N SER A 50 47.03 -44.79 9.80
CA SER A 50 46.87 -43.41 10.36
C SER A 50 46.65 -42.31 9.28
N ARG A 51 45.61 -42.39 8.45
CA ARG A 51 45.22 -41.31 7.51
C ARG A 51 43.71 -41.05 7.48
N GLY A 52 43.19 -40.46 8.56
CA GLY A 52 41.82 -39.94 8.66
C GLY A 52 41.72 -38.42 8.87
N THR A 53 42.86 -37.70 8.85
CA THR A 53 42.97 -36.34 9.40
C THR A 53 43.73 -35.39 8.47
N MET A 54 43.84 -35.72 7.17
CA MET A 54 44.69 -34.98 6.23
C MET A 54 44.07 -34.85 4.82
N VAL A 55 42.76 -34.64 4.77
CA VAL A 55 41.99 -34.25 3.56
C VAL A 55 41.23 -32.93 3.81
N MET A 56 40.68 -32.76 5.03
CA MET A 56 40.02 -31.56 5.60
C MET A 56 40.89 -30.27 5.70
N LEU A 57 41.92 -30.12 4.87
CA LEU A 57 42.79 -28.94 4.82
C LEU A 57 43.18 -28.49 3.40
N LYS A 58 42.65 -29.10 2.33
CA LYS A 58 42.96 -28.68 0.95
C LYS A 58 41.78 -28.17 0.12
N GLU A 59 40.55 -28.49 0.53
CA GLU A 59 39.32 -27.93 -0.08
C GLU A 59 38.95 -26.56 0.54
N LEU A 60 39.59 -26.16 1.64
CA LEU A 60 39.33 -24.90 2.34
C LEU A 60 40.12 -23.68 1.80
N GLU A 61 41.07 -23.85 0.88
CA GLU A 61 41.82 -22.72 0.31
C GLU A 61 41.17 -22.15 -0.96
N GLU A 62 40.58 -22.99 -1.84
CA GLU A 62 40.05 -22.52 -3.13
C GLU A 62 38.77 -21.66 -2.99
N ASP A 63 37.86 -22.01 -2.08
CA ASP A 63 36.65 -21.21 -1.80
C ASP A 63 36.96 -19.80 -1.28
N THR A 64 38.06 -19.62 -0.53
CA THR A 64 38.45 -18.27 -0.05
C THR A 64 38.85 -17.34 -1.20
N TRP A 65 39.38 -17.89 -2.30
CA TRP A 65 39.78 -17.12 -3.47
C TRP A 65 38.61 -16.74 -4.39
N LEU A 66 37.50 -17.48 -4.37
CA LEU A 66 36.24 -17.02 -4.97
C LEU A 66 35.57 -15.97 -4.07
N GLY A 67 35.54 -16.19 -2.75
CA GLY A 67 34.96 -15.26 -1.78
C GLY A 67 35.55 -13.85 -1.88
N MET A 68 36.88 -13.72 -1.85
CA MET A 68 37.53 -12.40 -1.99
C MET A 68 37.23 -11.72 -3.33
N LYS A 69 37.20 -12.47 -4.44
CA LYS A 69 36.86 -11.93 -5.78
C LYS A 69 35.39 -11.53 -5.91
N MET A 70 34.48 -12.11 -5.13
CA MET A 70 33.09 -11.63 -5.04
C MET A 70 32.98 -10.39 -4.15
N VAL A 71 33.67 -10.35 -3.02
CA VAL A 71 33.66 -9.18 -2.11
C VAL A 71 34.23 -7.92 -2.81
N ASP A 72 35.38 -8.03 -3.48
CA ASP A 72 35.94 -6.92 -4.26
C ASP A 72 35.00 -6.47 -5.40
N ARG A 73 34.26 -7.40 -6.02
CA ARG A 73 33.24 -7.06 -7.02
C ARG A 73 32.01 -6.42 -6.39
N CYS A 74 31.57 -6.83 -5.21
CA CYS A 74 30.48 -6.17 -4.50
C CYS A 74 30.86 -4.73 -4.08
N TYR A 75 32.08 -4.51 -3.57
CA TYR A 75 32.55 -3.15 -3.28
C TYR A 75 32.78 -2.32 -4.56
N ALA A 76 33.26 -2.92 -5.66
CA ALA A 76 33.35 -2.24 -6.95
C ALA A 76 31.97 -1.87 -7.50
N PHE A 77 30.96 -2.75 -7.39
CA PHE A 77 29.61 -2.48 -7.90
C PHE A 77 28.82 -1.51 -7.00
N GLN A 78 28.96 -1.59 -5.67
CA GLN A 78 28.39 -0.60 -4.75
C GLN A 78 29.06 0.77 -4.92
N SER A 79 30.39 0.83 -5.07
CA SER A 79 31.07 2.10 -5.34
C SER A 79 30.79 2.63 -6.74
N GLN A 80 30.54 1.79 -7.75
CA GLN A 80 30.06 2.21 -9.07
C GLN A 80 28.59 2.64 -9.08
N LEU A 81 27.72 2.07 -8.22
CA LEU A 81 26.33 2.54 -8.02
C LEU A 81 26.26 3.84 -7.21
N LEU A 82 27.15 4.01 -6.22
CA LEU A 82 27.33 5.29 -5.52
C LEU A 82 27.93 6.34 -6.46
N LEU A 83 28.97 6.01 -7.23
CA LEU A 83 29.54 6.94 -8.22
C LEU A 83 28.56 7.25 -9.35
N SER A 84 27.76 6.30 -9.84
CA SER A 84 26.77 6.57 -10.90
C SER A 84 25.61 7.41 -10.39
N SER A 85 25.09 7.16 -9.17
CA SER A 85 24.06 8.01 -8.56
C SER A 85 24.59 9.41 -8.20
N ILE A 86 25.82 9.52 -7.68
CA ILE A 86 26.49 10.82 -7.46
C ILE A 86 26.73 11.53 -8.79
N LEU A 87 27.18 10.85 -9.86
CA LEU A 87 27.37 11.44 -11.18
C LEU A 87 26.04 11.86 -11.83
N PHE A 88 24.95 11.11 -11.66
CA PHE A 88 23.61 11.53 -12.09
C PHE A 88 23.17 12.80 -11.35
N TYR A 89 23.42 12.87 -10.04
CA TYR A 89 23.15 14.05 -9.22
C TYR A 89 23.97 15.27 -9.72
N TYR A 90 25.27 15.09 -9.97
CA TYR A 90 26.15 16.15 -10.44
C TYR A 90 25.87 16.62 -11.87
N PHE A 91 25.44 15.73 -12.79
CA PHE A 91 25.11 16.13 -14.17
C PHE A 91 23.78 16.90 -14.28
N TYR A 92 22.80 16.64 -13.41
CA TYR A 92 21.50 17.34 -13.44
C TYR A 92 21.41 18.55 -12.50
N ALA A 93 22.21 18.64 -11.43
CA ALA A 93 22.16 19.75 -10.46
C ALA A 93 22.67 21.11 -11.00
N SER A 94 23.20 21.18 -12.23
CA SER A 94 23.91 22.34 -12.79
C SER A 94 23.05 23.60 -13.09
N SER A 95 21.87 23.76 -12.48
CA SER A 95 21.01 24.94 -12.71
C SER A 95 20.23 25.48 -11.50
N ALA A 96 20.20 24.77 -10.36
CA ALA A 96 19.50 25.20 -9.15
C ALA A 96 20.44 25.85 -8.12
N ILE A 97 19.90 26.67 -7.21
CA ILE A 97 20.63 27.19 -6.04
C ILE A 97 20.97 26.04 -5.09
N SER A 98 22.26 25.71 -4.95
CA SER A 98 22.72 24.63 -4.07
C SER A 98 22.77 25.08 -2.60
N ASN A 99 21.59 25.24 -1.98
CA ASN A 99 21.43 25.53 -0.54
C ASN A 99 20.79 24.39 0.26
N GLY A 100 20.54 23.23 -0.38
CA GLY A 100 19.93 22.05 0.23
C GLY A 100 18.43 22.15 0.50
N LEU A 101 17.78 23.25 0.07
CA LEU A 101 16.34 23.45 0.20
C LEU A 101 15.61 23.09 -1.10
N ALA A 102 14.27 23.19 -1.09
CA ALA A 102 13.42 23.04 -2.27
C ALA A 102 13.53 21.68 -2.99
N LEU A 103 13.92 20.60 -2.31
CA LEU A 103 13.93 19.25 -2.90
C LEU A 103 12.52 18.76 -3.30
N THR A 104 11.49 19.30 -2.62
CA THR A 104 10.06 19.25 -2.99
C THR A 104 9.51 20.69 -3.00
N PRO A 105 8.32 20.94 -3.60
CA PRO A 105 7.67 22.25 -3.53
C PRO A 105 7.40 22.65 -2.07
N PRO A 106 7.51 23.93 -1.69
CA PRO A 106 7.19 24.35 -0.32
C PRO A 106 5.68 24.23 -0.05
N MET A 107 5.32 23.58 1.05
CA MET A 107 3.95 23.63 1.59
C MET A 107 3.89 24.61 2.76
N GLY A 108 2.72 25.21 2.99
CA GLY A 108 2.54 26.09 4.13
C GLY A 108 1.24 26.88 4.17
N TRP A 109 1.28 27.97 4.93
CA TRP A 109 0.23 28.98 5.02
C TRP A 109 0.81 30.37 4.80
N ASN A 110 -0.01 31.29 4.29
CA ASN A 110 0.31 32.69 4.12
C ASN A 110 -0.88 33.58 4.54
N SER A 111 -0.59 34.65 5.28
CA SER A 111 -1.60 35.56 5.83
C SER A 111 -2.28 36.48 4.82
N TRP A 112 -1.70 36.72 3.64
CA TRP A 112 -2.06 37.89 2.82
C TRP A 112 -3.52 37.90 2.36
N ASN A 113 -4.03 36.83 1.75
CA ASN A 113 -5.35 36.84 1.07
C ASN A 113 -6.51 37.06 2.05
N HIS A 114 -6.40 36.57 3.29
CA HIS A 114 -7.46 36.71 4.30
C HIS A 114 -7.24 37.89 5.28
N PHE A 115 -6.00 38.17 5.68
CA PHE A 115 -5.71 39.16 6.73
C PHE A 115 -5.13 40.47 6.23
N HIS A 116 -4.56 40.49 5.01
CA HIS A 116 -3.82 41.62 4.45
C HIS A 116 -2.81 42.18 5.49
N CYS A 117 -2.91 43.47 5.84
CA CYS A 117 -2.07 44.13 6.84
C CYS A 117 -2.52 43.93 8.32
N GLN A 118 -3.59 43.17 8.61
CA GLN A 118 -4.16 43.00 9.96
C GLN A 118 -3.52 41.86 10.78
N ILE A 119 -2.31 41.44 10.39
CA ILE A 119 -1.58 40.32 10.99
C ILE A 119 -0.86 40.70 12.30
N ASN A 120 -0.73 39.73 13.22
CA ASN A 120 -0.06 39.90 14.51
C ASN A 120 0.40 38.56 15.10
N ASP A 121 1.27 38.62 16.11
CA ASP A 121 1.85 37.49 16.85
C ASP A 121 0.80 36.45 17.30
N LYS A 122 -0.36 36.90 17.80
CA LYS A 122 -1.43 35.99 18.25
C LYS A 122 -1.98 35.16 17.10
N ILE A 123 -2.35 35.78 15.98
CA ILE A 123 -2.92 35.07 14.82
C ILE A 123 -1.96 33.98 14.33
N ILE A 124 -0.67 34.30 14.22
CA ILE A 124 0.36 33.36 13.73
C ILE A 124 0.53 32.19 14.71
N ARG A 125 0.48 32.43 16.03
CA ARG A 125 0.53 31.36 17.04
C ARG A 125 -0.71 30.46 17.04
N GLU A 126 -1.89 31.01 16.76
CA GLU A 126 -3.16 30.26 16.65
C GLU A 126 -3.22 29.44 15.35
N THR A 127 -2.92 30.05 14.20
CA THR A 127 -2.92 29.35 12.91
C THR A 127 -1.88 28.23 12.86
N GLY A 128 -0.67 28.48 13.37
CA GLY A 128 0.40 27.48 13.37
C GLY A 128 0.01 26.17 14.06
N VAL A 129 -0.69 26.21 15.21
CA VAL A 129 -1.08 24.98 15.93
C VAL A 129 -2.24 24.22 15.28
N LEU A 130 -2.85 24.75 14.21
CA LEU A 130 -3.93 24.11 13.44
C LEU A 130 -3.47 23.66 12.03
N MET A 131 -2.19 23.83 11.68
CA MET A 131 -1.64 23.39 10.40
C MET A 131 -1.79 21.87 10.23
N PRO A 132 -2.47 21.38 9.17
CA PRO A 132 -2.60 19.94 8.93
C PRO A 132 -1.28 19.23 8.57
N PHE A 133 -0.19 19.98 8.33
CA PHE A 133 1.11 19.48 7.90
C PHE A 133 2.28 20.07 8.69
N LYS A 134 3.37 19.30 8.78
CA LYS A 134 4.65 19.74 9.35
C LYS A 134 5.46 20.56 8.34
N SER A 135 4.97 21.75 8.02
CA SER A 135 5.50 22.60 6.95
C SER A 135 5.68 24.06 7.41
N PHE A 136 5.85 25.01 6.50
CA PHE A 136 6.17 26.40 6.84
C PHE A 136 4.90 27.22 7.14
N THR A 137 5.00 28.20 8.04
CA THR A 137 4.03 29.29 8.20
C THR A 137 4.70 30.58 7.72
N ASN A 138 4.37 31.06 6.52
CA ASN A 138 4.85 32.33 6.01
C ASN A 138 3.99 33.48 6.56
N THR A 139 4.60 34.65 6.74
CA THR A 139 3.94 35.83 7.33
C THR A 139 4.20 37.05 6.47
N ASP A 140 3.23 37.39 5.60
CA ASP A 140 3.47 38.29 4.47
C ASP A 140 3.60 39.77 4.82
N MET A 141 3.35 40.18 6.06
CA MET A 141 3.74 41.51 6.51
C MET A 141 4.24 41.47 7.96
N ILE A 142 5.49 41.85 8.18
CA ILE A 142 5.98 42.27 9.50
C ILE A 142 6.32 43.75 9.40
N GLN A 143 5.70 44.58 10.24
CA GLN A 143 5.88 46.03 10.20
C GLN A 143 7.25 46.43 10.75
N PHE A 144 8.10 46.99 9.89
CA PHE A 144 9.44 47.46 10.27
C PHE A 144 9.56 48.99 10.29
N THR A 145 10.47 49.50 11.12
CA THR A 145 10.95 50.89 11.07
C THR A 145 12.29 51.02 10.31
N PRO A 146 12.58 52.16 9.66
CA PRO A 146 13.84 52.37 8.93
C PRO A 146 15.08 52.34 9.83
N GLY A 147 16.19 51.82 9.30
CA GLY A 147 17.45 51.58 10.02
C GLY A 147 17.83 50.10 9.95
N ASN A 148 18.13 49.47 11.09
CA ASN A 148 17.95 48.02 11.20
C ASN A 148 16.45 47.72 11.19
N LEU A 149 16.01 46.68 10.48
CA LEU A 149 14.62 46.23 10.55
C LEU A 149 14.24 45.90 12.01
N VAL A 150 13.26 46.59 12.56
CA VAL A 150 12.73 46.38 13.92
C VAL A 150 11.22 46.25 13.86
N ALA A 151 10.70 45.09 14.28
CA ALA A 151 9.27 44.80 14.23
C ALA A 151 8.44 45.69 15.15
N ASN A 152 7.25 46.09 14.69
CA ASN A 152 6.31 46.88 15.47
C ASN A 152 5.86 46.13 16.73
N LYS A 153 6.25 46.67 17.89
CA LYS A 153 5.94 46.11 19.22
C LYS A 153 4.44 46.05 19.56
N THR A 154 3.58 46.68 18.75
CA THR A 154 2.12 46.61 18.90
C THR A 154 1.54 45.32 18.33
N THR A 155 2.04 44.88 17.16
CA THR A 155 1.60 43.64 16.49
C THR A 155 2.51 42.44 16.83
N PHE A 156 3.77 42.69 17.16
CA PHE A 156 4.77 41.70 17.56
C PHE A 156 5.47 42.10 18.87
N PRO A 157 4.76 42.15 20.02
CA PRO A 157 5.31 42.59 21.31
C PRO A 157 6.46 41.71 21.83
N SER A 158 6.49 40.46 21.39
CA SER A 158 7.50 39.43 21.63
C SER A 158 8.81 39.64 20.85
N GLY A 159 8.74 40.32 19.70
CA GLY A 159 9.81 40.33 18.69
C GLY A 159 9.90 39.03 17.89
N ILE A 160 10.44 39.12 16.67
CA ILE A 160 10.27 38.04 15.66
C ILE A 160 11.03 36.76 16.03
N LYS A 161 12.21 36.86 16.65
CA LYS A 161 12.91 35.68 17.16
C LYS A 161 12.07 34.88 18.15
N ALA A 162 11.35 35.53 19.07
CA ALA A 162 10.49 34.85 20.05
C ALA A 162 9.17 34.32 19.44
N LEU A 163 8.88 34.65 18.18
CA LEU A 163 7.86 33.99 17.38
C LEU A 163 8.44 32.80 16.62
N ALA A 164 9.61 32.94 15.99
CA ALA A 164 10.35 31.85 15.34
C ALA A 164 10.63 30.70 16.31
N ASP A 165 11.22 30.99 17.49
CA ASP A 165 11.53 30.02 18.54
C ASP A 165 10.27 29.22 18.96
N TYR A 166 9.09 29.85 18.95
CA TYR A 166 7.82 29.17 19.23
C TYR A 166 7.35 28.31 18.05
N VAL A 167 7.40 28.82 16.82
CA VAL A 167 7.00 28.08 15.61
C VAL A 167 7.89 26.84 15.44
N HIS A 168 9.20 26.98 15.64
CA HIS A 168 10.17 25.88 15.72
C HIS A 168 9.83 24.89 16.84
N SER A 169 9.39 25.35 18.02
CA SER A 169 8.94 24.47 19.12
C SER A 169 7.69 23.63 18.78
N LYS A 170 6.96 23.95 17.70
CA LYS A 170 5.86 23.14 17.17
C LYS A 170 6.27 22.20 16.04
N GLY A 171 7.55 22.19 15.65
CA GLY A 171 8.04 21.43 14.49
C GLY A 171 7.67 22.06 13.15
N LEU A 172 7.36 23.37 13.15
CA LEU A 172 7.06 24.18 11.98
C LEU A 172 8.25 25.12 11.69
N LYS A 173 8.13 25.92 10.63
CA LYS A 173 9.15 26.89 10.18
C LYS A 173 8.53 28.27 9.92
N LEU A 174 9.23 29.37 10.22
CA LEU A 174 8.68 30.73 10.09
C LEU A 174 9.18 31.41 8.82
N GLY A 175 8.26 31.89 7.99
CA GLY A 175 8.56 32.74 6.83
C GLY A 175 8.29 34.22 7.07
N ILE A 176 9.00 35.06 6.34
CA ILE A 176 8.91 36.51 6.36
C ILE A 176 8.74 37.07 4.94
N TYR A 177 8.34 38.33 4.86
CA TYR A 177 8.25 39.09 3.62
C TYR A 177 9.16 40.32 3.68
N ALA A 178 9.80 40.62 2.54
CA ALA A 178 10.46 41.89 2.27
C ALA A 178 10.34 42.22 0.77
N ASP A 179 10.92 43.33 0.34
CA ASP A 179 10.78 43.84 -1.03
C ASP A 179 12.15 44.18 -1.63
N SER A 180 12.29 43.95 -2.94
CA SER A 180 13.46 44.32 -3.74
C SER A 180 13.40 45.77 -4.26
N GLY A 181 12.48 46.60 -3.76
CA GLY A 181 12.56 48.06 -3.83
C GLY A 181 12.79 48.76 -2.48
N TYR A 182 12.60 50.08 -2.45
CA TYR A 182 12.81 50.91 -1.27
C TYR A 182 11.71 50.77 -0.21
N ARG A 183 10.54 50.23 -0.60
CA ARG A 183 9.39 49.98 0.27
C ARG A 183 8.67 48.72 -0.18
N THR A 184 8.06 48.04 0.77
CA THR A 184 7.03 47.01 0.51
C THR A 184 5.88 47.51 -0.36
N CYS A 185 5.19 46.63 -1.07
CA CYS A 185 3.97 46.94 -1.83
C CYS A 185 2.87 47.66 -1.02
N SER A 186 2.85 47.54 0.30
CA SER A 186 1.96 48.32 1.18
C SER A 186 2.25 49.84 1.18
N GLY A 187 3.39 50.28 0.64
CA GLY A 187 3.87 51.68 0.63
C GLY A 187 4.28 52.23 2.00
N THR A 188 4.08 51.47 3.09
CA THR A 188 4.20 51.94 4.49
C THR A 188 5.39 51.37 5.26
N MET A 189 6.00 50.28 4.79
CA MET A 189 7.10 49.57 5.46
C MET A 189 8.35 49.57 4.55
N PRO A 190 9.58 49.65 5.11
CA PRO A 190 10.80 49.66 4.31
C PRO A 190 10.97 48.35 3.52
N GLY A 191 11.53 48.46 2.32
CA GLY A 191 12.06 47.34 1.55
C GLY A 191 13.58 47.26 1.73
N SER A 192 14.19 46.24 1.12
CA SER A 192 15.60 45.88 1.37
C SER A 192 16.56 46.31 0.25
N LEU A 193 16.12 47.08 -0.75
CA LEU A 193 16.98 47.54 -1.85
C LEU A 193 18.16 48.38 -1.32
N GLY A 194 19.39 47.91 -1.55
CA GLY A 194 20.62 48.50 -1.02
C GLY A 194 20.95 48.13 0.43
N HIS A 195 20.11 47.31 1.07
CA HIS A 195 20.25 46.83 2.46
C HIS A 195 20.28 45.29 2.55
N GLU A 196 20.39 44.58 1.42
CA GLU A 196 20.11 43.15 1.31
C GLU A 196 20.98 42.29 2.25
N GLU A 197 22.26 42.64 2.42
CA GLU A 197 23.19 41.92 3.32
C GLU A 197 22.94 42.20 4.80
N GLN A 198 22.47 43.40 5.14
CA GLN A 198 22.06 43.77 6.49
C GLN A 198 20.75 43.04 6.89
N ASP A 199 19.80 42.99 5.95
CA ASP A 199 18.48 42.41 6.17
C ASP A 199 18.54 40.88 6.17
N ALA A 200 19.28 40.24 5.24
CA ALA A 200 19.53 38.80 5.26
C ALA A 200 20.13 38.32 6.59
N MET A 201 21.14 39.03 7.11
CA MET A 201 21.73 38.74 8.42
C MET A 201 20.74 38.97 9.57
N THR A 202 19.85 39.96 9.44
CA THR A 202 18.78 40.22 10.41
C THR A 202 17.75 39.08 10.42
N PHE A 203 17.26 38.63 9.26
CA PHE A 203 16.34 37.49 9.13
C PHE A 203 16.95 36.19 9.69
N ALA A 204 18.22 35.91 9.37
CA ALA A 204 18.95 34.78 9.93
C ALA A 204 19.11 34.87 11.46
N SER A 205 19.38 36.07 12.00
CA SER A 205 19.47 36.28 13.46
C SER A 205 18.15 36.05 14.21
N TRP A 206 17.01 36.17 13.51
CA TRP A 206 15.68 35.86 14.03
C TRP A 206 15.27 34.40 13.83
N GLY A 207 16.03 33.60 13.09
CA GLY A 207 15.66 32.21 12.76
C GLY A 207 14.54 32.11 11.72
N ILE A 208 14.48 33.05 10.77
CA ILE A 208 13.57 32.96 9.62
C ILE A 208 14.04 31.86 8.67
N ASP A 209 13.13 31.02 8.20
CA ASP A 209 13.40 29.87 7.33
C ASP A 209 12.95 30.09 5.87
N TYR A 210 12.15 31.12 5.59
CA TYR A 210 11.58 31.41 4.28
C TYR A 210 11.47 32.93 4.07
N LEU A 211 11.77 33.42 2.87
CA LEU A 211 11.62 34.80 2.47
C LEU A 211 10.81 34.88 1.18
N LYS A 212 9.61 35.46 1.23
CA LYS A 212 8.97 36.05 0.04
C LYS A 212 9.61 37.41 -0.21
N TYR A 213 10.13 37.62 -1.41
CA TYR A 213 10.83 38.83 -1.79
C TYR A 213 10.16 39.46 -3.00
N ASP A 214 9.52 40.62 -2.79
CA ASP A 214 8.62 41.28 -3.74
C ASP A 214 9.34 42.33 -4.61
N ASN A 215 8.60 43.07 -5.45
CA ASN A 215 9.18 43.94 -6.49
C ASN A 215 8.63 45.39 -6.53
N CYS A 216 7.91 45.86 -5.50
CA CYS A 216 7.33 47.21 -5.49
C CYS A 216 8.35 48.31 -5.16
N PHE A 217 8.07 49.55 -5.57
CA PHE A 217 8.88 50.73 -5.25
C PHE A 217 10.39 50.59 -5.54
N ASN A 218 10.73 49.86 -6.61
CA ASN A 218 12.10 49.70 -7.09
C ASN A 218 12.58 50.92 -7.89
N ASP A 219 13.83 50.90 -8.33
CA ASP A 219 14.54 51.98 -9.04
C ASP A 219 14.65 51.77 -10.56
N ASP A 220 13.68 51.05 -11.14
CA ASP A 220 13.65 50.56 -12.52
C ASP A 220 14.81 49.62 -12.91
N THR A 221 15.70 49.25 -11.97
CA THR A 221 16.72 48.23 -12.25
C THR A 221 16.07 46.85 -12.37
N ARG A 222 16.59 46.03 -13.28
CA ARG A 222 15.94 44.77 -13.68
C ARG A 222 15.96 43.74 -12.53
N PRO A 223 14.90 42.93 -12.36
CA PRO A 223 14.89 41.81 -11.41
C PRO A 223 16.11 40.87 -11.52
N THR A 224 16.57 40.63 -12.76
CA THR A 224 17.79 39.87 -13.07
C THR A 224 19.10 40.47 -12.55
N ILE A 225 19.07 41.69 -11.99
CA ILE A 225 20.19 42.36 -11.30
C ILE A 225 19.94 42.36 -9.79
N ARG A 226 18.75 42.78 -9.33
CA ARG A 226 18.42 42.93 -7.90
C ARG A 226 18.31 41.60 -7.14
N TYR A 227 17.58 40.61 -7.66
CA TYR A 227 17.38 39.33 -6.97
C TYR A 227 18.68 38.54 -6.72
N PRO A 228 19.68 38.54 -7.63
CA PRO A 228 21.03 38.02 -7.35
C PRO A 228 21.75 38.67 -6.16
N VAL A 229 21.46 39.93 -5.79
CA VAL A 229 22.06 40.58 -4.61
C VAL A 229 21.54 39.93 -3.33
N MET A 230 20.20 39.86 -3.16
CA MET A 230 19.59 39.18 -2.01
C MET A 230 19.93 37.67 -1.98
N SER A 231 19.93 37.00 -3.13
CA SER A 231 20.41 35.61 -3.23
C SER A 231 21.85 35.44 -2.69
N SER A 232 22.74 36.38 -3.00
CA SER A 232 24.13 36.37 -2.53
C SER A 232 24.26 36.75 -1.06
N ALA A 233 23.41 37.64 -0.55
CA ALA A 233 23.30 37.99 0.86
C ALA A 233 22.87 36.78 1.72
N LEU A 234 21.78 36.11 1.33
CA LEU A 234 21.27 34.92 2.03
C LEU A 234 22.32 33.80 2.10
N LYS A 235 23.07 33.57 1.02
CA LYS A 235 24.19 32.60 0.94
C LYS A 235 25.35 32.88 1.90
N LYS A 236 25.48 34.11 2.43
CA LYS A 236 26.50 34.46 3.44
C LYS A 236 26.05 34.17 4.88
N THR A 237 24.76 33.97 5.10
CA THR A 237 24.22 33.71 6.44
C THR A 237 24.49 32.29 6.90
N THR A 238 24.46 32.05 8.22
CA THR A 238 24.66 30.71 8.81
C THR A 238 23.38 29.88 8.93
N HIS A 239 22.24 30.38 8.45
CA HIS A 239 20.92 29.75 8.56
C HIS A 239 20.25 29.70 7.18
N SER A 240 20.00 28.51 6.64
CA SER A 240 19.49 28.37 5.26
C SER A 240 18.04 28.86 5.14
N ILE A 241 17.87 30.04 4.55
CA ILE A 241 16.56 30.62 4.22
C ILE A 241 16.12 30.18 2.81
N PHE A 242 14.88 29.70 2.68
CA PHE A 242 14.24 29.44 1.39
C PHE A 242 13.94 30.77 0.69
N PHE A 243 14.43 30.99 -0.52
CA PHE A 243 14.26 32.26 -1.24
C PHE A 243 13.18 32.17 -2.31
N SER A 244 12.03 32.79 -2.07
CA SER A 244 10.89 32.88 -3.01
C SER A 244 10.84 34.26 -3.65
N MET A 245 11.03 34.32 -4.97
CA MET A 245 11.11 35.57 -5.72
C MET A 245 9.73 35.98 -6.26
N CYS A 246 9.34 37.25 -6.19
CA CYS A 246 8.03 37.73 -6.60
C CYS A 246 8.15 38.99 -7.48
N GLU A 247 8.26 38.78 -8.80
CA GLU A 247 8.31 39.85 -9.82
C GLU A 247 7.16 39.75 -10.84
N TRP A 248 6.07 39.09 -10.45
CA TRP A 248 4.80 38.95 -11.20
C TRP A 248 4.90 38.27 -12.59
N GLY A 249 6.03 37.64 -12.90
CA GLY A 249 6.25 36.92 -14.16
C GLY A 249 6.73 37.80 -15.33
N ASP A 250 6.87 39.12 -15.12
CA ASP A 250 7.17 40.12 -16.14
C ASP A 250 8.46 39.82 -16.92
N MET A 251 9.54 39.39 -16.24
CA MET A 251 10.80 39.01 -16.90
C MET A 251 10.96 37.49 -17.08
N HIS A 252 9.86 36.74 -17.19
CA HIS A 252 9.84 35.27 -17.40
C HIS A 252 10.78 34.50 -16.45
N PRO A 253 10.55 34.53 -15.13
CA PRO A 253 11.56 34.16 -14.14
C PRO A 253 11.86 32.66 -14.10
N ALA A 254 11.03 31.80 -14.68
CA ALA A 254 11.37 30.40 -14.94
C ALA A 254 12.65 30.23 -15.78
N LEU A 255 12.96 31.18 -16.68
CA LEU A 255 14.11 31.10 -17.59
C LEU A 255 15.46 31.38 -16.89
N TRP A 256 15.47 32.00 -15.70
CA TRP A 256 16.69 32.43 -15.01
C TRP A 256 16.71 32.17 -13.50
N GLY A 257 15.54 32.09 -12.87
CA GLY A 257 15.34 32.13 -11.42
C GLY A 257 15.92 30.94 -10.67
N ALA A 258 16.03 29.77 -11.28
CA ALA A 258 16.63 28.58 -10.66
C ALA A 258 18.05 28.81 -10.14
N LYS A 259 18.84 29.69 -10.79
CA LYS A 259 20.22 30.02 -10.35
C LYS A 259 20.26 31.01 -9.17
N VAL A 260 19.11 31.60 -8.84
CA VAL A 260 18.95 32.76 -7.95
C VAL A 260 18.15 32.41 -6.71
N GLY A 261 16.98 31.79 -6.86
CA GLY A 261 16.06 31.43 -5.77
C GLY A 261 15.55 29.99 -5.83
N ASN A 262 14.79 29.63 -4.80
CA ASN A 262 14.17 28.31 -4.60
C ASN A 262 12.75 28.22 -5.17
N SER A 263 12.07 29.35 -5.34
CA SER A 263 10.88 29.49 -6.19
C SER A 263 10.78 30.88 -6.79
N TRP A 264 9.92 31.05 -7.78
CA TRP A 264 9.71 32.32 -8.48
C TRP A 264 8.27 32.47 -8.97
N ARG A 265 7.69 33.66 -8.74
CA ARG A 265 6.35 34.03 -9.20
C ARG A 265 6.28 33.97 -10.73
N THR A 266 5.42 33.11 -11.29
CA THR A 266 5.24 32.98 -12.75
C THR A 266 4.08 33.82 -13.30
N THR A 267 3.29 34.45 -12.44
CA THR A 267 1.98 35.04 -12.77
C THR A 267 1.71 36.36 -12.05
N ASP A 268 0.63 37.05 -12.44
CA ASP A 268 -0.02 38.06 -11.59
C ASP A 268 -0.46 37.44 -10.23
N ASP A 269 -0.89 38.27 -9.29
CA ASP A 269 -1.54 37.81 -8.06
C ASP A 269 -2.89 37.11 -8.35
N ILE A 270 -3.23 36.10 -7.54
CA ILE A 270 -4.49 35.37 -7.64
C ILE A 270 -5.64 36.10 -6.92
N SER A 271 -6.87 35.70 -7.21
CA SER A 271 -8.05 36.03 -6.41
C SER A 271 -9.00 34.84 -6.33
N ASP A 272 -9.78 34.74 -5.26
CA ASP A 272 -10.74 33.66 -5.01
C ASP A 272 -11.97 33.74 -5.94
N SER A 273 -11.73 33.44 -7.22
CA SER A 273 -12.76 33.34 -8.25
C SER A 273 -12.30 32.38 -9.35
N TRP A 274 -13.24 31.61 -9.88
CA TRP A 274 -12.96 30.57 -10.88
C TRP A 274 -12.23 31.11 -12.13
N GLY A 275 -12.61 32.30 -12.60
CA GLY A 275 -11.96 32.94 -13.75
C GLY A 275 -10.53 33.39 -13.46
N SER A 276 -10.21 33.79 -12.23
CA SER A 276 -8.84 34.14 -11.84
C SER A 276 -7.99 32.89 -11.68
N MET A 277 -8.49 31.85 -11.01
CA MET A 277 -7.77 30.59 -10.83
C MET A 277 -7.39 29.97 -12.18
N LEU A 278 -8.34 29.90 -13.13
CA LEU A 278 -8.06 29.41 -14.49
C LEU A 278 -7.01 30.24 -15.23
N LYS A 279 -7.11 31.58 -15.21
CA LYS A 279 -6.13 32.47 -15.86
C LYS A 279 -4.72 32.21 -15.31
N ILE A 280 -4.59 32.09 -13.99
CA ILE A 280 -3.32 31.88 -13.30
C ILE A 280 -2.75 30.48 -13.59
N ALA A 281 -3.59 29.44 -13.64
CA ALA A 281 -3.19 28.10 -14.06
C ALA A 281 -2.60 28.10 -15.48
N ASP A 282 -3.31 28.72 -16.45
CA ASP A 282 -2.90 28.80 -17.85
C ASP A 282 -1.59 29.60 -18.04
N MET A 283 -1.42 30.69 -17.27
CA MET A 283 -0.17 31.47 -17.27
C MET A 283 1.03 30.70 -16.72
N ASN A 284 0.79 29.69 -15.86
CA ASN A 284 1.84 28.88 -15.26
C ASN A 284 2.19 27.63 -16.08
N GLU A 285 1.22 27.07 -16.81
CA GLU A 285 1.37 25.86 -17.65
C GLU A 285 2.60 25.93 -18.56
N VAL A 286 2.79 27.08 -19.22
CA VAL A 286 3.88 27.32 -20.19
C VAL A 286 5.29 27.23 -19.61
N TYR A 287 5.42 27.14 -18.28
CA TYR A 287 6.70 26.99 -17.58
C TYR A 287 6.88 25.61 -16.93
N ALA A 288 6.00 24.63 -17.15
CA ALA A 288 6.03 23.33 -16.46
C ALA A 288 7.42 22.64 -16.47
N ASP A 289 8.12 22.62 -17.62
CA ASP A 289 9.45 22.03 -17.80
C ASP A 289 10.56 22.63 -16.90
N TYR A 290 10.33 23.80 -16.30
CA TYR A 290 11.30 24.48 -15.43
C TYR A 290 11.16 24.09 -13.96
N ALA A 291 10.03 23.50 -13.54
CA ALA A 291 9.76 23.08 -12.16
C ALA A 291 10.44 21.73 -11.83
N LYS A 292 11.39 21.74 -10.88
CA LYS A 292 12.22 20.57 -10.55
C LYS A 292 12.87 20.68 -9.17
N PRO A 293 13.38 19.58 -8.58
CA PRO A 293 14.09 19.62 -7.30
C PRO A 293 15.18 20.71 -7.26
N GLY A 294 15.03 21.64 -6.32
CA GLY A 294 15.86 22.83 -6.15
C GLY A 294 15.24 24.15 -6.63
N GLY A 295 14.17 24.13 -7.44
CA GLY A 295 13.54 25.33 -8.00
C GLY A 295 12.13 25.12 -8.58
N TRP A 296 11.15 25.87 -8.07
CA TRP A 296 9.72 25.69 -8.40
C TRP A 296 9.06 26.95 -8.96
N ASN A 297 8.17 26.77 -9.93
CA ASN A 297 7.26 27.84 -10.38
C ASN A 297 6.23 28.13 -9.28
N ASP A 298 5.99 29.41 -9.00
CA ASP A 298 5.03 29.89 -8.01
C ASP A 298 3.87 30.64 -8.71
N PRO A 299 2.73 29.97 -8.97
CA PRO A 299 1.53 30.60 -9.53
C PRO A 299 0.69 31.32 -8.47
N ASP A 300 1.29 31.78 -7.37
CA ASP A 300 0.62 32.33 -6.20
C ASP A 300 -0.19 31.32 -5.35
N MET A 301 -0.79 31.84 -4.28
CA MET A 301 -1.37 31.11 -3.15
C MET A 301 -2.62 30.30 -3.50
N LEU A 302 -2.93 29.32 -2.63
CA LEU A 302 -4.17 28.57 -2.66
C LEU A 302 -5.31 29.36 -2.00
N GLU A 303 -6.34 29.67 -2.76
CA GLU A 303 -7.57 30.33 -2.28
C GLU A 303 -8.57 29.38 -1.59
N VAL A 304 -8.16 28.12 -1.39
CA VAL A 304 -9.01 27.03 -0.88
C VAL A 304 -9.62 27.38 0.47
N GLY A 305 -10.90 27.76 0.47
CA GLY A 305 -11.68 28.10 1.65
C GLY A 305 -11.89 29.58 1.93
N ASN A 306 -11.52 30.51 1.03
CA ASN A 306 -11.80 31.94 1.22
C ASN A 306 -13.27 32.36 0.92
N GLY A 307 -14.06 31.51 0.27
CA GLY A 307 -15.52 31.61 0.11
C GLY A 307 -16.05 32.08 -1.25
N GLY A 308 -15.19 32.45 -2.20
CA GLY A 308 -15.55 32.93 -3.54
C GLY A 308 -15.74 31.84 -4.61
N MET A 309 -15.24 30.62 -4.37
CA MET A 309 -15.44 29.44 -5.24
C MET A 309 -16.23 28.32 -4.54
N LYS A 310 -16.78 27.39 -5.33
CA LYS A 310 -17.52 26.22 -4.82
C LYS A 310 -16.55 25.09 -4.43
N TYR A 311 -17.04 24.13 -3.64
CA TYR A 311 -16.29 22.92 -3.27
C TYR A 311 -15.60 22.23 -4.46
N SER A 312 -16.34 21.97 -5.55
CA SER A 312 -15.80 21.34 -6.77
C SER A 312 -14.75 22.20 -7.49
N GLU A 313 -14.84 23.51 -7.36
CA GLU A 313 -13.91 24.47 -7.96
C GLU A 313 -12.61 24.53 -7.13
N TYR A 314 -12.69 24.48 -5.80
CA TYR A 314 -11.54 24.30 -4.91
C TYR A 314 -10.85 22.93 -5.05
N VAL A 315 -11.61 21.86 -5.27
CA VAL A 315 -11.08 20.52 -5.57
C VAL A 315 -10.18 20.56 -6.81
N VAL A 316 -10.61 21.26 -7.88
CA VAL A 316 -9.79 21.44 -9.08
C VAL A 316 -8.59 22.36 -8.82
N HIS A 317 -8.77 23.50 -8.14
CA HIS A 317 -7.69 24.42 -7.78
C HIS A 317 -6.54 23.71 -7.05
N PHE A 318 -6.85 22.95 -6.00
CA PHE A 318 -5.85 22.18 -5.23
C PHE A 318 -5.19 21.08 -6.09
N SER A 319 -5.96 20.44 -6.98
CA SER A 319 -5.44 19.42 -7.91
C SER A 319 -4.48 20.01 -8.97
N ILE A 320 -4.76 21.20 -9.50
CA ILE A 320 -3.90 21.90 -10.47
C ILE A 320 -2.58 22.31 -9.82
N TRP A 321 -2.62 22.90 -8.61
CA TRP A 321 -1.41 23.27 -7.88
C TRP A 321 -0.59 22.04 -7.49
N ALA A 322 -1.25 20.92 -7.18
CA ALA A 322 -0.57 19.68 -6.90
C ALA A 322 0.17 19.10 -8.12
N ILE A 323 -0.51 18.94 -9.26
CA ILE A 323 0.08 18.32 -10.46
C ILE A 323 1.15 19.21 -11.11
N SER A 324 0.99 20.54 -11.08
CA SER A 324 1.96 21.51 -11.59
C SER A 324 3.21 21.70 -10.71
N LYS A 325 3.32 20.94 -9.60
CA LYS A 325 4.41 21.06 -8.61
C LYS A 325 4.55 22.47 -8.02
N ALA A 326 3.43 23.20 -7.91
CA ALA A 326 3.40 24.52 -7.31
C ALA A 326 3.59 24.48 -5.77
N PRO A 327 4.08 25.58 -5.16
CA PRO A 327 3.92 25.85 -3.73
C PRO A 327 2.48 25.65 -3.24
N LEU A 328 2.29 24.80 -2.23
CA LEU A 328 0.98 24.61 -1.58
C LEU A 328 0.86 25.56 -0.38
N LEU A 329 0.74 26.86 -0.65
CA LEU A 329 0.63 27.92 0.36
C LEU A 329 -0.84 28.32 0.56
N LEU A 330 -1.45 27.89 1.66
CA LEU A 330 -2.84 28.20 2.00
C LEU A 330 -3.03 29.69 2.33
N GLY A 331 -3.95 30.38 1.64
CA GLY A 331 -4.26 31.81 1.85
C GLY A 331 -5.42 32.13 2.80
N CYS A 332 -6.09 31.11 3.36
CA CYS A 332 -7.34 31.24 4.13
C CYS A 332 -7.13 31.25 5.66
N ASP A 333 -8.14 31.62 6.44
CA ASP A 333 -8.09 31.49 7.91
C ASP A 333 -8.37 30.05 8.36
N ILE A 334 -7.31 29.24 8.47
CA ILE A 334 -7.34 27.84 8.95
C ILE A 334 -8.03 27.69 10.32
N ARG A 335 -8.13 28.77 11.13
CA ARG A 335 -8.83 28.76 12.42
C ARG A 335 -10.36 28.68 12.28
N ASN A 336 -10.91 28.89 11.07
CA ASN A 336 -12.34 28.97 10.79
C ASN A 336 -12.73 28.35 9.42
N ILE A 337 -12.03 27.29 8.99
CA ILE A 337 -12.39 26.54 7.77
C ILE A 337 -13.49 25.50 8.01
N THR A 338 -14.20 25.12 6.94
CA THR A 338 -15.25 24.08 6.99
C THR A 338 -14.66 22.66 6.94
N ASN A 339 -15.47 21.64 7.24
CA ASN A 339 -15.05 20.24 7.11
C ASN A 339 -14.70 19.87 5.65
N GLU A 340 -15.43 20.43 4.70
CA GLU A 340 -15.23 20.24 3.26
C GLU A 340 -13.91 20.91 2.82
N THR A 341 -13.62 22.12 3.33
CA THR A 341 -12.33 22.78 3.11
C THR A 341 -11.19 21.95 3.70
N MET A 342 -11.37 21.44 4.92
CA MET A 342 -10.40 20.54 5.56
C MET A 342 -10.20 19.26 4.74
N GLN A 343 -11.24 18.65 4.17
CA GLN A 343 -11.12 17.47 3.29
C GLN A 343 -10.29 17.76 2.03
N ILE A 344 -10.43 18.95 1.43
CA ILE A 344 -9.59 19.37 0.28
C ILE A 344 -8.14 19.49 0.71
N ILE A 345 -7.85 20.35 1.69
CA ILE A 345 -6.45 20.66 2.05
C ILE A 345 -5.74 19.49 2.74
N SER A 346 -6.47 18.53 3.35
CA SER A 346 -5.87 17.38 4.06
C SER A 346 -5.58 16.15 3.19
N ASN A 347 -5.94 16.16 1.90
CA ASN A 347 -5.88 14.99 1.04
C ASN A 347 -4.44 14.52 0.74
N GLN A 348 -4.06 13.40 1.36
CA GLN A 348 -2.73 12.80 1.27
C GLN A 348 -2.36 12.35 -0.16
N GLU A 349 -3.30 11.86 -0.97
CA GLU A 349 -3.03 11.40 -2.34
C GLU A 349 -2.62 12.58 -3.23
N VAL A 350 -3.37 13.68 -3.15
CA VAL A 350 -3.12 14.90 -3.93
C VAL A 350 -1.84 15.60 -3.44
N ILE A 351 -1.55 15.53 -2.15
CA ILE A 351 -0.27 16.00 -1.61
C ILE A 351 0.89 15.10 -2.01
N ALA A 352 0.71 13.78 -2.09
CA ALA A 352 1.73 12.88 -2.61
C ALA A 352 2.03 13.14 -4.10
N ILE A 353 1.04 13.54 -4.89
CA ILE A 353 1.23 14.02 -6.27
C ILE A 353 2.13 15.27 -6.30
N ASN A 354 1.99 16.20 -5.35
CA ASN A 354 2.84 17.40 -5.26
C ASN A 354 4.24 17.11 -4.69
N GLN A 355 4.32 16.46 -3.53
CA GLN A 355 5.55 16.26 -2.75
C GLN A 355 6.37 15.05 -3.19
N GLY A 356 5.75 14.01 -3.75
CA GLY A 356 6.45 12.79 -4.14
C GLY A 356 7.31 12.97 -5.40
N PRO A 357 8.43 12.24 -5.54
CA PRO A 357 9.00 11.98 -6.85
C PRO A 357 8.00 11.17 -7.68
N LEU A 358 7.98 11.38 -9.00
CA LEU A 358 7.23 10.52 -9.93
C LEU A 358 8.01 9.21 -10.17
N SER A 359 8.26 8.47 -9.08
CA SER A 359 9.01 7.21 -9.08
C SER A 359 8.06 6.01 -9.20
N GLY A 360 8.37 5.12 -10.14
CA GLY A 360 7.42 4.10 -10.61
C GLY A 360 6.49 4.67 -11.68
N ASN A 361 5.95 3.80 -12.54
CA ASN A 361 5.17 4.19 -13.72
C ASN A 361 3.75 4.65 -13.32
N ARG A 362 3.65 5.84 -12.70
CA ARG A 362 2.40 6.44 -12.22
C ARG A 362 2.10 7.72 -13.00
N THR A 363 0.99 7.72 -13.74
CA THR A 363 0.48 8.90 -14.46
C THR A 363 -0.72 9.47 -13.73
N VAL A 364 -0.75 10.79 -13.52
CA VAL A 364 -1.90 11.51 -12.95
C VAL A 364 -2.72 12.10 -14.08
N LEU A 365 -4.04 11.91 -14.03
CA LEU A 365 -4.98 12.49 -15.00
C LEU A 365 -5.93 13.47 -14.31
N LEU A 366 -6.04 14.68 -14.83
CA LEU A 366 -7.01 15.69 -14.38
C LEU A 366 -7.98 16.01 -15.51
N PHE A 367 -9.26 15.70 -15.31
CA PHE A 367 -10.31 15.93 -16.31
C PHE A 367 -11.06 17.25 -16.04
N GLU A 368 -10.53 18.36 -16.56
CA GLU A 368 -11.13 19.68 -16.39
C GLU A 368 -12.07 20.07 -17.55
N ASN A 369 -13.38 20.03 -17.32
CA ASN A 369 -14.37 20.44 -18.33
C ASN A 369 -14.72 21.93 -18.21
N ARG A 370 -13.96 22.78 -18.91
CA ARG A 370 -14.15 24.25 -18.92
C ARG A 370 -15.40 24.75 -19.68
N LYS A 371 -16.30 23.85 -20.13
CA LYS A 371 -17.53 24.21 -20.88
C LYS A 371 -18.78 24.02 -20.00
N PRO A 372 -19.82 24.86 -20.15
CA PRO A 372 -21.09 24.67 -19.45
C PRO A 372 -21.66 23.28 -19.72
N VAL A 373 -22.16 22.66 -18.64
CA VAL A 373 -22.27 21.19 -18.49
C VAL A 373 -23.11 20.53 -19.59
N THR A 374 -22.49 19.63 -20.36
CA THR A 374 -23.10 18.48 -21.09
C THR A 374 -22.05 17.66 -21.84
N SER A 375 -20.89 18.25 -22.17
CA SER A 375 -19.77 17.57 -22.84
C SER A 375 -19.19 16.43 -22.00
N LYS A 376 -19.21 15.20 -22.52
CA LYS A 376 -18.37 14.11 -22.02
C LYS A 376 -16.93 14.31 -22.51
N MET A 377 -15.98 14.45 -21.59
CA MET A 377 -14.55 14.28 -21.92
C MET A 377 -14.21 12.79 -21.98
N THR A 378 -13.31 12.44 -22.89
CA THR A 378 -12.71 11.10 -23.01
C THR A 378 -11.24 11.33 -23.35
N ALA A 379 -10.34 10.60 -22.69
CA ALA A 379 -8.94 10.49 -23.08
C ALA A 379 -8.67 9.04 -23.52
N HIS A 380 -7.75 8.88 -24.44
CA HIS A 380 -7.26 7.60 -24.94
C HIS A 380 -5.92 7.26 -24.26
N TRP A 381 -5.57 5.97 -24.19
CA TRP A 381 -4.31 5.55 -23.58
C TRP A 381 -3.09 6.08 -24.35
N ASP A 382 -3.22 6.23 -25.67
CA ASP A 382 -2.19 6.81 -26.53
C ASP A 382 -1.94 8.31 -26.24
N ASP A 383 -2.94 9.06 -25.76
CA ASP A 383 -2.81 10.48 -25.39
C ASP A 383 -1.82 10.69 -24.23
N ILE A 384 -1.55 9.64 -23.46
CA ILE A 384 -0.61 9.61 -22.32
C ILE A 384 0.53 8.61 -22.50
N GLY A 385 0.79 8.20 -23.76
CA GLY A 385 1.92 7.34 -24.13
C GLY A 385 1.80 5.87 -23.71
N ILE A 386 0.60 5.42 -23.30
CA ILE A 386 0.36 4.03 -22.90
C ILE A 386 -0.15 3.23 -24.11
N ASN A 387 0.70 2.35 -24.65
CA ASN A 387 0.29 1.42 -25.69
C ASN A 387 -0.76 0.45 -25.15
N SER A 388 -1.93 0.43 -25.78
CA SER A 388 -3.10 -0.36 -25.37
C SER A 388 -2.90 -1.89 -25.47
N ASN A 389 -1.89 -2.37 -26.19
CA ASN A 389 -1.60 -3.79 -26.29
C ASN A 389 -0.84 -4.29 -25.04
N ASN A 390 -1.54 -5.07 -24.20
CA ASN A 390 -1.06 -5.72 -22.96
C ASN A 390 -0.69 -4.81 -21.76
N THR A 391 -0.98 -3.51 -21.77
CA THR A 391 -0.80 -2.67 -20.58
C THR A 391 -2.03 -2.68 -19.68
N PHE A 392 -1.90 -3.21 -18.45
CA PHE A 392 -2.92 -3.07 -17.40
C PHE A 392 -2.70 -1.76 -16.63
N VAL A 393 -3.69 -0.85 -16.65
CA VAL A 393 -3.65 0.42 -15.91
C VAL A 393 -4.63 0.39 -14.74
N GLU A 394 -4.15 0.78 -13.56
CA GLU A 394 -5.02 1.08 -12.41
C GLU A 394 -5.40 2.55 -12.41
N ALA A 395 -6.70 2.83 -12.41
CA ALA A 395 -7.24 4.17 -12.19
C ALA A 395 -7.97 4.20 -10.84
N ARG A 396 -7.56 5.12 -9.97
CA ARG A 396 -8.23 5.43 -8.69
C ARG A 396 -8.60 6.90 -8.69
N ASP A 397 -9.83 7.20 -8.29
CA ASP A 397 -10.21 8.58 -8.00
C ASP A 397 -9.60 9.00 -6.66
N VAL A 398 -8.69 9.98 -6.70
CA VAL A 398 -7.95 10.49 -5.54
C VAL A 398 -8.82 11.30 -4.57
N TRP A 399 -10.07 11.62 -4.96
CA TRP A 399 -11.05 12.34 -4.15
C TRP A 399 -12.14 11.40 -3.60
N GLU A 400 -12.65 10.44 -4.37
CA GLU A 400 -13.69 9.50 -3.90
C GLU A 400 -13.15 8.32 -3.06
N GLY A 401 -11.86 7.97 -3.21
CA GLY A 401 -11.27 6.64 -2.98
C GLY A 401 -11.44 5.92 -1.62
N ASN A 402 -12.68 5.62 -1.23
CA ASN A 402 -13.07 4.46 -0.44
C ASN A 402 -13.32 3.28 -1.41
N LEU A 403 -13.49 2.06 -0.89
CA LEU A 403 -14.04 0.96 -1.70
C LEU A 403 -15.48 1.26 -2.12
N VAL A 404 -15.80 1.01 -3.39
CA VAL A 404 -17.14 1.23 -3.97
C VAL A 404 -17.69 -0.09 -4.52
N ALA A 405 -18.92 -0.42 -4.17
CA ALA A 405 -19.61 -1.60 -4.69
C ALA A 405 -19.78 -1.52 -6.22
N ASN A 406 -19.55 -2.63 -6.93
CA ASN A 406 -19.80 -2.70 -8.37
C ASN A 406 -21.29 -2.42 -8.65
N LYS A 407 -21.59 -1.30 -9.32
CA LYS A 407 -22.94 -0.80 -9.53
C LYS A 407 -23.80 -1.69 -10.46
N THR A 408 -23.20 -2.64 -11.18
CA THR A 408 -23.90 -3.60 -12.04
C THR A 408 -24.32 -4.85 -11.28
N THR A 409 -23.44 -5.40 -10.41
CA THR A 409 -23.73 -6.63 -9.65
C THR A 409 -24.32 -6.38 -8.27
N PHE A 410 -24.01 -5.23 -7.65
CA PHE A 410 -24.55 -4.77 -6.37
C PHE A 410 -25.18 -3.37 -6.51
N PRO A 411 -26.23 -3.19 -7.34
CA PRO A 411 -26.82 -1.88 -7.63
C PRO A 411 -27.39 -1.15 -6.40
N SER A 412 -27.75 -1.88 -5.34
CA SER A 412 -28.23 -1.32 -4.06
C SER A 412 -27.10 -1.01 -3.06
N GLY A 413 -25.85 -1.35 -3.38
CA GLY A 413 -24.71 -1.24 -2.47
C GLY A 413 -24.67 -2.30 -1.35
N ILE A 414 -23.50 -2.48 -0.75
CA ILE A 414 -23.26 -3.54 0.26
C ILE A 414 -24.07 -3.31 1.54
N LYS A 415 -24.30 -2.05 1.96
CA LYS A 415 -25.11 -1.77 3.17
C LYS A 415 -26.54 -2.32 3.05
N ALA A 416 -27.22 -2.09 1.93
CA ALA A 416 -28.58 -2.60 1.75
C ALA A 416 -28.64 -4.15 1.75
N LEU A 417 -27.56 -4.80 1.29
CA LEU A 417 -27.41 -6.25 1.38
C LEU A 417 -27.16 -6.72 2.83
N ALA A 418 -26.33 -6.01 3.60
CA ALA A 418 -26.11 -6.29 5.02
C ALA A 418 -27.42 -6.16 5.82
N ASP A 419 -28.13 -5.03 5.66
CA ASP A 419 -29.41 -4.78 6.32
C ASP A 419 -30.46 -5.87 5.97
N TYR A 420 -30.46 -6.36 4.71
CA TYR A 420 -31.28 -7.51 4.30
C TYR A 420 -30.87 -8.81 5.00
N VAL A 421 -29.58 -9.14 5.04
CA VAL A 421 -29.07 -10.37 5.68
C VAL A 421 -29.32 -10.36 7.19
N HIS A 422 -29.09 -9.22 7.85
CA HIS A 422 -29.44 -8.99 9.26
C HIS A 422 -30.96 -9.14 9.51
N SER A 423 -31.82 -8.74 8.56
CA SER A 423 -33.27 -8.98 8.66
C SER A 423 -33.68 -10.46 8.66
N LYS A 424 -32.76 -11.38 8.33
CA LYS A 424 -32.94 -12.84 8.41
C LYS A 424 -32.34 -13.46 9.67
N GLY A 425 -31.77 -12.66 10.58
CA GLY A 425 -31.03 -13.15 11.74
C GLY A 425 -29.65 -13.74 11.39
N LEU A 426 -29.14 -13.44 10.20
CA LEU A 426 -27.84 -13.88 9.71
C LEU A 426 -26.82 -12.73 9.78
N MET A 427 -25.55 -13.03 9.48
CA MET A 427 -24.43 -12.09 9.43
C MET A 427 -23.85 -12.03 8.00
N LEU A 428 -23.28 -10.88 7.60
CA LEU A 428 -22.70 -10.71 6.26
C LEU A 428 -21.17 -10.60 6.32
N GLY A 429 -20.49 -11.48 5.57
CA GLY A 429 -19.06 -11.37 5.31
C GLY A 429 -18.71 -10.54 4.08
N ILE A 430 -17.48 -10.02 4.05
CA ILE A 430 -16.86 -9.43 2.88
C ILE A 430 -15.46 -10.03 2.65
N TYR A 431 -14.89 -9.73 1.50
CA TYR A 431 -13.56 -10.14 1.07
C TYR A 431 -12.74 -8.91 0.68
N ALA A 432 -11.47 -8.89 1.07
CA ALA A 432 -10.47 -7.92 0.60
C ALA A 432 -9.07 -8.59 0.62
N ASP A 433 -8.05 -7.85 0.21
CA ASP A 433 -6.68 -8.36 0.10
C ASP A 433 -5.69 -7.50 0.89
N SER A 434 -4.64 -8.12 1.41
CA SER A 434 -3.51 -7.49 2.08
C SER A 434 -2.38 -7.07 1.12
N GLY A 435 -2.59 -7.14 -0.19
CA GLY A 435 -1.81 -6.38 -1.19
C GLY A 435 -2.59 -5.26 -1.88
N TYR A 436 -2.09 -4.83 -3.04
CA TYR A 436 -2.65 -3.72 -3.84
C TYR A 436 -3.92 -4.10 -4.61
N ARG A 437 -4.11 -5.39 -4.91
CA ARG A 437 -5.27 -5.96 -5.60
C ARG A 437 -5.69 -7.26 -4.96
N THR A 438 -6.95 -7.65 -5.15
CA THR A 438 -7.42 -9.02 -4.91
C THR A 438 -6.73 -10.01 -5.83
N CYS A 439 -6.63 -11.29 -5.45
CA CYS A 439 -6.03 -12.36 -6.26
C CYS A 439 -6.52 -12.45 -7.72
N THR A 440 -7.78 -12.07 -7.98
CA THR A 440 -8.34 -11.95 -9.35
C THR A 440 -7.68 -10.87 -10.23
N GLY A 441 -6.94 -9.94 -9.65
CA GLY A 441 -6.38 -8.75 -10.32
C GLY A 441 -7.41 -7.69 -10.74
N THR A 442 -8.69 -7.91 -10.45
CA THR A 442 -9.84 -7.11 -10.96
C THR A 442 -10.42 -6.11 -9.95
N MET A 443 -10.05 -6.18 -8.66
CA MET A 443 -10.50 -5.27 -7.62
C MET A 443 -9.32 -4.80 -6.78
N PRO A 444 -9.34 -3.58 -6.22
CA PRO A 444 -8.30 -3.11 -5.31
C PRO A 444 -8.28 -3.94 -4.02
N GLY A 445 -7.07 -4.13 -3.49
CA GLY A 445 -6.83 -4.56 -2.11
C GLY A 445 -6.69 -3.36 -1.19
N SER A 446 -6.44 -3.62 0.09
CA SER A 446 -6.51 -2.62 1.17
C SER A 446 -5.16 -2.23 1.74
N ILE A 447 -4.01 -2.66 1.18
CA ILE A 447 -2.69 -2.30 1.71
C ILE A 447 -2.49 -0.77 1.69
N GLY A 448 -2.15 -0.18 2.85
CA GLY A 448 -2.06 1.26 3.04
C GLY A 448 -3.39 2.01 3.17
N TYR A 449 -4.53 1.31 3.04
CA TYR A 449 -5.88 1.85 3.17
C TYR A 449 -6.69 1.18 4.30
N GLU A 450 -6.04 0.36 5.13
CA GLU A 450 -6.69 -0.59 6.03
C GLU A 450 -7.66 0.10 7.00
N GLU A 451 -7.30 1.27 7.54
CA GLU A 451 -8.18 2.03 8.44
C GLU A 451 -9.39 2.65 7.75
N LYS A 452 -9.25 3.02 6.47
CA LYS A 452 -10.34 3.58 5.65
C LYS A 452 -11.31 2.48 5.21
N ASP A 453 -10.77 1.34 4.82
CA ASP A 453 -11.56 0.20 4.36
C ASP A 453 -12.24 -0.51 5.54
N ALA A 454 -11.58 -0.66 6.69
CA ALA A 454 -12.21 -1.18 7.91
C ALA A 454 -13.39 -0.29 8.35
N MET A 455 -13.24 1.04 8.33
CA MET A 455 -14.35 1.97 8.62
C MET A 455 -15.46 1.88 7.57
N THR A 456 -15.12 1.66 6.30
CA THR A 456 -16.09 1.42 5.22
C THR A 456 -16.90 0.15 5.49
N PHE A 457 -16.23 -0.98 5.77
CA PHE A 457 -16.87 -2.26 6.12
C PHE A 457 -17.77 -2.14 7.36
N ALA A 458 -17.31 -1.43 8.40
CA ALA A 458 -18.10 -1.18 9.60
C ALA A 458 -19.34 -0.31 9.32
N SER A 459 -19.24 0.70 8.45
CA SER A 459 -20.39 1.54 8.04
C SER A 459 -21.44 0.75 7.23
N TRP A 460 -20.96 -0.19 6.41
CA TRP A 460 -21.77 -1.15 5.65
C TRP A 460 -22.36 -2.26 6.51
N GLY A 461 -21.96 -2.41 7.76
CA GLY A 461 -22.50 -3.43 8.66
C GLY A 461 -21.92 -4.82 8.45
N ILE A 462 -20.72 -4.95 7.87
CA ILE A 462 -20.02 -6.23 7.70
C ILE A 462 -19.68 -6.83 9.07
N ASP A 463 -19.79 -8.16 9.18
CA ASP A 463 -19.57 -8.94 10.41
C ASP A 463 -18.35 -9.88 10.33
N TYR A 464 -17.85 -10.14 9.11
CA TYR A 464 -16.74 -11.05 8.83
C TYR A 464 -15.89 -10.51 7.67
N LEU A 465 -14.57 -10.65 7.75
CA LEU A 465 -13.63 -10.33 6.67
C LEU A 465 -12.73 -11.53 6.39
N LYS A 466 -12.79 -12.11 5.16
CA LYS A 466 -11.68 -12.89 4.60
C LYS A 466 -10.66 -11.90 4.03
N TYR A 467 -9.40 -12.03 4.42
CA TYR A 467 -8.34 -11.11 4.03
C TYR A 467 -7.18 -11.86 3.37
N ASP A 468 -7.05 -11.73 2.05
CA ASP A 468 -6.13 -12.49 1.20
C ASP A 468 -4.70 -11.91 1.15
N ASN A 469 -3.80 -12.53 0.38
CA ASN A 469 -2.36 -12.24 0.39
C ASN A 469 -1.74 -11.96 -1.00
N CYS A 470 -2.54 -11.74 -2.05
CA CYS A 470 -2.03 -11.50 -3.40
C CYS A 470 -1.55 -10.07 -3.64
N TYR A 471 -0.71 -9.85 -4.66
CA TYR A 471 -0.23 -8.53 -5.09
C TYR A 471 0.33 -7.65 -3.95
N ASN A 472 0.98 -8.25 -2.95
CA ASN A 472 1.62 -7.55 -1.85
C ASN A 472 3.01 -7.00 -2.27
N ASP A 473 3.61 -6.19 -1.41
CA ASP A 473 4.88 -5.47 -1.62
C ASP A 473 6.11 -6.19 -1.04
N ASP A 474 6.09 -7.53 -1.02
CA ASP A 474 7.04 -8.42 -0.34
C ASP A 474 7.14 -8.20 1.19
N THR A 475 6.34 -7.30 1.79
CA THR A 475 6.31 -7.16 3.24
C THR A 475 5.66 -8.38 3.89
N ARG A 476 6.13 -8.74 5.08
CA ARG A 476 5.79 -10.02 5.73
C ARG A 476 4.33 -10.03 6.19
N PRO A 477 3.59 -11.15 6.07
CA PRO A 477 2.19 -11.23 6.52
C PRO A 477 2.07 -10.94 8.03
N THR A 478 3.08 -11.32 8.82
CA THR A 478 3.22 -10.99 10.25
C THR A 478 3.13 -9.49 10.56
N ILE A 479 3.35 -8.62 9.58
CA ILE A 479 3.20 -7.15 9.69
C ILE A 479 1.85 -6.73 9.11
N ARG A 480 1.57 -7.03 7.83
CA ARG A 480 0.37 -6.57 7.10
C ARG A 480 -0.94 -6.95 7.80
N TYR A 481 -1.08 -8.21 8.22
CA TYR A 481 -2.28 -8.66 8.94
C TYR A 481 -2.45 -7.97 10.30
N GLN A 482 -1.37 -7.55 10.96
CA GLN A 482 -1.44 -6.80 12.21
C GLN A 482 -1.92 -5.34 11.98
N VAL A 483 -1.65 -4.75 10.81
CA VAL A 483 -2.21 -3.43 10.43
C VAL A 483 -3.73 -3.53 10.29
N MET A 484 -4.26 -4.43 9.45
CA MET A 484 -5.71 -4.62 9.29
C MET A 484 -6.40 -5.06 10.60
N SER A 485 -5.78 -5.95 11.38
CA SER A 485 -6.27 -6.30 12.72
C SER A 485 -6.43 -5.08 13.63
N SER A 486 -5.49 -4.13 13.56
CA SER A 486 -5.54 -2.88 14.34
C SER A 486 -6.60 -1.91 13.79
N ALA A 487 -6.76 -1.85 12.47
CA ALA A 487 -7.80 -1.07 11.79
C ALA A 487 -9.21 -1.54 12.16
N LEU A 488 -9.50 -2.84 12.07
CA LEU A 488 -10.80 -3.42 12.47
C LEU A 488 -11.12 -3.09 13.93
N LYS A 489 -10.15 -3.23 14.84
CA LYS A 489 -10.32 -2.89 16.27
C LYS A 489 -10.64 -1.41 16.52
N LYS A 490 -10.15 -0.49 15.67
CA LYS A 490 -10.47 0.95 15.76
C LYS A 490 -11.94 1.26 15.42
N THR A 491 -12.59 0.46 14.58
CA THR A 491 -13.99 0.68 14.16
C THR A 491 -15.01 0.55 15.30
N ARG A 492 -14.66 -0.21 16.35
CA ARG A 492 -15.56 -0.66 17.43
C ARG A 492 -16.73 -1.54 17.00
N ARG A 493 -16.85 -1.93 15.72
CA ARG A 493 -17.72 -3.04 15.30
C ARG A 493 -16.98 -4.35 15.55
N SER A 494 -17.71 -5.38 16.01
CA SER A 494 -17.18 -6.74 16.05
C SER A 494 -17.17 -7.29 14.63
N ILE A 495 -15.99 -7.47 14.04
CA ILE A 495 -15.79 -8.06 12.73
C ILE A 495 -14.84 -9.25 12.90
N PHE A 496 -15.30 -10.46 12.58
CA PHE A 496 -14.48 -11.67 12.61
C PHE A 496 -13.39 -11.56 11.54
N PHE A 497 -12.12 -11.73 11.92
CA PHE A 497 -10.99 -11.57 11.01
C PHE A 497 -10.41 -12.92 10.61
N SER A 498 -10.69 -13.36 9.38
CA SER A 498 -10.18 -14.57 8.77
C SER A 498 -8.98 -14.24 7.88
N MET A 499 -7.83 -14.79 8.22
CA MET A 499 -6.56 -14.55 7.52
C MET A 499 -6.35 -15.59 6.42
N CYS A 500 -5.99 -15.15 5.21
CA CYS A 500 -5.78 -16.00 4.05
C CYS A 500 -4.41 -15.70 3.40
N GLU A 501 -3.34 -16.15 4.03
CA GLU A 501 -1.96 -16.09 3.53
C GLU A 501 -1.38 -17.48 3.23
N TRP A 502 -2.28 -18.46 3.11
CA TRP A 502 -2.03 -19.84 2.67
C TRP A 502 -1.03 -20.61 3.55
N GLY A 503 -0.81 -20.17 4.80
CA GLY A 503 0.18 -20.74 5.70
C GLY A 503 1.55 -20.07 5.69
N ASP A 504 1.75 -18.96 4.95
CA ASP A 504 3.03 -18.26 4.88
C ASP A 504 3.53 -17.79 6.26
N MET A 505 4.80 -18.06 6.53
CA MET A 505 5.42 -17.86 7.84
C MET A 505 4.68 -18.52 9.02
N ARG A 506 3.89 -19.57 8.76
CA ARG A 506 3.23 -20.47 9.74
C ARG A 506 2.29 -19.72 10.71
N PRO A 507 1.09 -19.31 10.26
CA PRO A 507 0.18 -18.46 11.03
C PRO A 507 -0.30 -19.08 12.33
N ALA A 508 -0.34 -20.41 12.45
CA ALA A 508 -0.58 -21.10 13.72
C ALA A 508 0.32 -20.59 14.87
N LEU A 509 1.53 -20.12 14.58
CA LEU A 509 2.47 -19.62 15.58
C LEU A 509 2.18 -18.17 16.05
N TRP A 510 1.39 -17.39 15.32
CA TRP A 510 1.24 -15.94 15.55
C TRP A 510 -0.18 -15.36 15.33
N GLY A 511 -0.97 -15.94 14.43
CA GLY A 511 -2.32 -15.51 14.04
C GLY A 511 -3.30 -15.38 15.20
N ALA A 512 -3.18 -16.19 16.26
CA ALA A 512 -4.01 -16.12 17.47
C ALA A 512 -3.91 -14.79 18.27
N LYS A 513 -3.00 -13.87 17.90
CA LYS A 513 -2.92 -12.50 18.44
C LYS A 513 -3.50 -11.45 17.48
N VAL A 514 -3.80 -11.85 16.25
CA VAL A 514 -4.05 -11.00 15.09
C VAL A 514 -5.47 -11.20 14.57
N GLY A 515 -5.86 -12.43 14.23
CA GLY A 515 -7.19 -12.80 13.72
C GLY A 515 -7.87 -13.91 14.51
N ASN A 516 -8.99 -14.39 13.97
CA ASN A 516 -9.89 -15.39 14.56
C ASN A 516 -9.84 -16.75 13.83
N SER A 517 -9.52 -16.75 12.54
CA SER A 517 -9.02 -17.94 11.83
C SER A 517 -7.84 -17.57 10.94
N TRP A 518 -7.05 -18.55 10.53
CA TRP A 518 -5.97 -18.38 9.56
C TRP A 518 -5.79 -19.61 8.68
N ARG A 519 -5.68 -19.40 7.38
CA ARG A 519 -5.43 -20.47 6.40
C ARG A 519 -4.11 -21.16 6.70
N THR A 520 -4.11 -22.49 6.75
CA THR A 520 -2.88 -23.27 7.00
C THR A 520 -2.22 -23.79 5.72
N THR A 521 -2.85 -23.57 4.57
CA THR A 521 -2.54 -24.22 3.28
C THR A 521 -2.93 -23.35 2.09
N ASP A 522 -2.41 -23.72 0.90
CA ASP A 522 -2.99 -23.38 -0.41
C ASP A 522 -4.52 -23.65 -0.46
N ASP A 523 -5.19 -23.13 -1.48
CA ASP A 523 -6.62 -23.37 -1.70
C ASP A 523 -6.92 -24.88 -1.91
N ILE A 524 -8.08 -25.31 -1.40
CA ILE A 524 -8.62 -26.64 -1.68
C ILE A 524 -9.16 -26.72 -3.11
N SER A 525 -9.44 -27.94 -3.56
CA SER A 525 -10.22 -28.21 -4.76
C SER A 525 -11.08 -29.45 -4.52
N ASP A 526 -12.24 -29.55 -5.17
CA ASP A 526 -13.14 -30.71 -5.09
C ASP A 526 -12.53 -31.97 -5.75
N SER A 527 -11.58 -32.57 -5.05
CA SER A 527 -10.97 -33.85 -5.37
C SER A 527 -10.37 -34.50 -4.13
N TRP A 528 -10.49 -35.82 -4.04
CA TRP A 528 -10.05 -36.62 -2.89
C TRP A 528 -8.58 -36.37 -2.52
N GLY A 529 -7.69 -36.33 -3.52
CA GLY A 529 -6.25 -36.09 -3.30
C GLY A 529 -5.93 -34.69 -2.74
N SER A 530 -6.71 -33.67 -3.11
CA SER A 530 -6.56 -32.32 -2.57
C SER A 530 -7.04 -32.26 -1.12
N MET A 531 -8.27 -32.73 -0.84
CA MET A 531 -8.80 -32.79 0.52
C MET A 531 -7.85 -33.51 1.49
N LEU A 532 -7.28 -34.66 1.08
CA LEU A 532 -6.28 -35.38 1.88
C LEU A 532 -4.96 -34.61 2.08
N LYS A 533 -4.42 -33.95 1.05
CA LYS A 533 -3.23 -33.07 1.18
C LYS A 533 -3.48 -31.98 2.22
N ILE A 534 -4.61 -31.30 2.11
CA ILE A 534 -4.96 -30.15 2.94
C ILE A 534 -5.20 -30.58 4.40
N ALA A 535 -5.93 -31.67 4.61
CA ALA A 535 -6.09 -32.30 5.93
C ALA A 535 -4.75 -32.68 6.58
N ASP A 536 -3.84 -33.27 5.80
CA ASP A 536 -2.53 -33.71 6.29
C ASP A 536 -1.59 -32.54 6.64
N MET A 537 -1.64 -31.44 5.90
CA MET A 537 -0.89 -30.22 6.21
C MET A 537 -1.44 -29.47 7.42
N ASN A 538 -2.77 -29.45 7.60
CA ASN A 538 -3.43 -28.78 8.72
C ASN A 538 -3.24 -29.48 10.08
N GLU A 539 -3.18 -30.81 10.09
CA GLU A 539 -3.07 -31.64 11.31
C GLU A 539 -1.84 -31.29 12.16
N VAL A 540 -0.73 -30.94 11.52
CA VAL A 540 0.55 -30.54 12.15
C VAL A 540 0.39 -29.32 13.07
N TYR A 541 -0.64 -28.48 12.85
CA TYR A 541 -0.89 -27.27 13.62
C TYR A 541 -1.91 -27.42 14.76
N ALA A 542 -2.38 -28.63 15.05
CA ALA A 542 -3.48 -28.88 15.98
C ALA A 542 -3.28 -28.35 17.42
N ASP A 543 -2.05 -28.26 17.94
CA ASP A 543 -1.80 -27.71 19.29
C ASP A 543 -2.01 -26.17 19.39
N TYR A 544 -2.15 -25.48 18.25
CA TYR A 544 -2.25 -24.03 18.20
C TYR A 544 -3.70 -23.51 18.14
N ALA A 545 -4.62 -24.32 17.60
CA ALA A 545 -6.05 -24.04 17.54
C ALA A 545 -6.70 -24.11 18.93
N LYS A 546 -7.58 -23.14 19.23
CA LYS A 546 -8.25 -22.99 20.54
C LYS A 546 -9.38 -21.96 20.46
N PRO A 547 -10.29 -21.89 21.45
CA PRO A 547 -11.34 -20.88 21.50
C PRO A 547 -10.86 -19.46 21.21
N GLY A 548 -11.34 -18.90 20.09
CA GLY A 548 -11.02 -17.55 19.61
C GLY A 548 -9.95 -17.45 18.51
N GLY A 549 -9.25 -18.54 18.19
CA GLY A 549 -8.23 -18.60 17.14
C GLY A 549 -8.08 -20.00 16.55
N TRP A 550 -8.53 -20.19 15.31
CA TRP A 550 -8.67 -21.50 14.66
C TRP A 550 -7.76 -21.67 13.44
N ASN A 551 -7.25 -22.89 13.25
CA ASN A 551 -6.63 -23.27 11.98
C ASN A 551 -7.73 -23.45 10.92
N ASP A 552 -7.48 -22.92 9.72
CA ASP A 552 -8.44 -22.88 8.62
C ASP A 552 -7.90 -23.73 7.44
N PRO A 553 -8.32 -24.99 7.31
CA PRO A 553 -8.01 -25.84 6.15
C PRO A 553 -8.84 -25.49 4.89
N ASP A 554 -9.36 -24.26 4.78
CA ASP A 554 -10.20 -23.79 3.67
C ASP A 554 -11.65 -24.34 3.66
N MET A 555 -12.43 -23.90 2.67
CA MET A 555 -13.88 -24.14 2.56
C MET A 555 -14.25 -25.62 2.31
N LEU A 556 -15.51 -25.95 2.62
CA LEU A 556 -16.10 -27.27 2.37
C LEU A 556 -16.58 -27.41 0.92
N GLU A 557 -15.95 -28.30 0.17
CA GLU A 557 -16.34 -28.71 -1.19
C GLU A 557 -17.60 -29.62 -1.23
N VAL A 558 -18.25 -29.83 -0.09
CA VAL A 558 -19.35 -30.78 0.08
C VAL A 558 -20.55 -30.41 -0.82
N GLY A 559 -20.71 -31.18 -1.90
CA GLY A 559 -21.79 -31.03 -2.88
C GLY A 559 -21.40 -30.41 -4.22
N ASN A 560 -20.12 -30.09 -4.48
CA ASN A 560 -19.68 -29.48 -5.73
C ASN A 560 -19.56 -30.46 -6.92
N GLY A 561 -19.40 -31.76 -6.66
CA GLY A 561 -19.62 -32.86 -7.61
C GLY A 561 -18.39 -33.67 -8.03
N GLY A 562 -17.18 -33.26 -7.63
CA GLY A 562 -15.91 -33.92 -7.93
C GLY A 562 -15.58 -35.12 -7.03
N MET A 563 -16.03 -35.10 -5.77
CA MET A 563 -15.92 -36.24 -4.84
C MET A 563 -17.22 -37.05 -4.69
N LYS A 564 -17.11 -38.28 -4.21
CA LYS A 564 -18.23 -39.19 -3.88
C LYS A 564 -18.87 -38.84 -2.52
N TYR A 565 -20.10 -39.30 -2.28
CA TYR A 565 -20.78 -39.19 -0.98
C TYR A 565 -19.90 -39.60 0.22
N SER A 566 -19.28 -40.79 0.16
CA SER A 566 -18.39 -41.29 1.22
C SER A 566 -17.13 -40.44 1.41
N GLU A 567 -16.66 -39.79 0.36
CA GLU A 567 -15.48 -38.92 0.37
C GLU A 567 -15.84 -37.56 1.01
N TYR A 568 -17.03 -37.02 0.74
CA TYR A 568 -17.59 -35.86 1.44
C TYR A 568 -17.90 -36.14 2.92
N VAL A 569 -18.39 -37.34 3.26
CA VAL A 569 -18.59 -37.75 4.67
C VAL A 569 -17.28 -37.70 5.44
N VAL A 570 -16.18 -38.18 4.84
CA VAL A 570 -14.83 -38.07 5.44
C VAL A 570 -14.36 -36.62 5.48
N HIS A 571 -14.51 -35.84 4.40
CA HIS A 571 -14.17 -34.40 4.34
C HIS A 571 -14.82 -33.61 5.49
N PHE A 572 -16.15 -33.67 5.58
CA PHE A 572 -16.92 -32.98 6.62
C PHE A 572 -16.54 -33.47 8.02
N SER A 573 -16.33 -34.78 8.20
CA SER A 573 -15.87 -35.34 9.48
C SER A 573 -14.48 -34.83 9.87
N ILE A 574 -13.51 -34.78 8.94
CA ILE A 574 -12.14 -34.29 9.20
C ILE A 574 -12.19 -32.80 9.58
N TRP A 575 -12.93 -31.97 8.86
CA TRP A 575 -13.08 -30.54 9.19
C TRP A 575 -13.77 -30.36 10.56
N ALA A 576 -14.80 -31.16 10.84
CA ALA A 576 -15.50 -31.13 12.11
C ALA A 576 -14.59 -31.48 13.30
N ILE A 577 -13.90 -32.63 13.26
CA ILE A 577 -12.97 -33.00 14.34
C ILE A 577 -11.79 -32.03 14.44
N SER A 578 -11.41 -31.40 13.33
CA SER A 578 -10.31 -30.43 13.27
C SER A 578 -10.63 -29.06 13.89
N LYS A 579 -11.91 -28.79 14.23
CA LYS A 579 -12.40 -27.46 14.65
C LYS A 579 -12.13 -26.38 13.59
N ALA A 580 -12.17 -26.81 12.32
CA ALA A 580 -12.09 -25.93 11.16
C ALA A 580 -13.36 -25.06 11.05
N PRO A 581 -13.29 -23.88 10.40
CA PRO A 581 -14.47 -23.16 9.94
C PRO A 581 -15.29 -24.02 8.95
N LEU A 582 -16.56 -24.28 9.27
CA LEU A 582 -17.47 -25.04 8.41
C LEU A 582 -18.15 -24.13 7.37
N LEU A 583 -17.34 -23.55 6.47
CA LEU A 583 -17.79 -22.66 5.41
C LEU A 583 -18.21 -23.45 4.17
N LEU A 584 -19.49 -23.39 3.79
CA LEU A 584 -20.03 -24.12 2.64
C LEU A 584 -19.58 -23.48 1.31
N GLY A 585 -18.92 -24.26 0.45
CA GLY A 585 -18.48 -23.85 -0.89
C GLY A 585 -19.46 -24.16 -2.02
N CYS A 586 -20.65 -24.72 -1.71
CA CYS A 586 -21.62 -25.20 -2.70
C CYS A 586 -22.87 -24.31 -2.85
N ASP A 587 -23.62 -24.49 -3.95
CA ASP A 587 -24.85 -23.74 -4.18
C ASP A 587 -26.02 -24.27 -3.33
N ILE A 588 -26.14 -23.72 -2.12
CA ILE A 588 -27.22 -24.03 -1.16
C ILE A 588 -28.65 -23.78 -1.70
N ARG A 589 -28.82 -23.13 -2.87
CA ARG A 589 -30.12 -22.95 -3.53
C ARG A 589 -30.58 -24.21 -4.28
N ASN A 590 -29.66 -25.12 -4.59
CA ASN A 590 -29.86 -26.32 -5.39
C ASN A 590 -29.15 -27.54 -4.77
N ILE A 591 -29.34 -27.72 -3.47
CA ILE A 591 -28.71 -28.78 -2.66
C ILE A 591 -29.42 -30.13 -2.81
N THR A 592 -28.66 -31.22 -2.91
CA THR A 592 -29.23 -32.59 -2.96
C THR A 592 -29.54 -33.13 -1.56
N ASN A 593 -30.37 -34.18 -1.47
CA ASN A 593 -30.69 -34.82 -0.19
C ASN A 593 -29.44 -35.40 0.50
N GLU A 594 -28.56 -36.02 -0.28
CA GLU A 594 -27.29 -36.60 0.18
C GLU A 594 -26.35 -35.51 0.70
N THR A 595 -26.28 -34.37 -0.01
CA THR A 595 -25.49 -33.21 0.42
C THR A 595 -26.05 -32.64 1.72
N MET A 596 -27.37 -32.50 1.83
CA MET A 596 -28.05 -32.02 3.04
C MET A 596 -27.82 -32.94 4.24
N GLN A 597 -27.87 -34.27 4.05
CA GLN A 597 -27.58 -35.26 5.11
C GLN A 597 -26.18 -35.06 5.72
N ILE A 598 -25.20 -34.70 4.90
CA ILE A 598 -23.84 -34.40 5.38
C ILE A 598 -23.83 -33.07 6.15
N ILE A 599 -24.22 -31.97 5.50
CA ILE A 599 -24.00 -30.62 6.06
C ILE A 599 -24.94 -30.24 7.21
N SER A 600 -26.02 -30.99 7.44
CA SER A 600 -26.99 -30.74 8.52
C SER A 600 -26.88 -31.70 9.71
N ASN A 601 -25.90 -32.62 9.70
CA ASN A 601 -25.70 -33.57 10.79
C ASN A 601 -25.34 -32.85 12.11
N GLN A 602 -26.31 -32.80 13.03
CA GLN A 602 -26.19 -32.05 14.29
C GLN A 602 -25.16 -32.66 15.25
N GLU A 603 -24.95 -33.97 15.25
CA GLU A 603 -23.96 -34.62 16.11
C GLU A 603 -22.53 -34.31 15.63
N VAL A 604 -22.29 -34.32 14.32
CA VAL A 604 -21.00 -33.94 13.73
C VAL A 604 -20.72 -32.43 13.89
N ILE A 605 -21.74 -31.58 13.73
CA ILE A 605 -21.62 -30.14 14.03
C ILE A 605 -21.33 -29.91 15.52
N ALA A 606 -21.94 -30.66 16.44
CA ALA A 606 -21.68 -30.55 17.88
C ALA A 606 -20.25 -30.98 18.27
N ILE A 607 -19.58 -31.82 17.48
CA ILE A 607 -18.16 -32.16 17.65
C ILE A 607 -17.26 -30.98 17.25
N ASN A 608 -17.62 -30.25 16.18
CA ASN A 608 -16.92 -29.04 15.76
C ASN A 608 -17.11 -27.87 16.74
N GLN A 609 -18.35 -27.71 17.23
CA GLN A 609 -18.76 -26.64 18.14
C GLN A 609 -18.57 -27.00 19.63
N ASP A 610 -17.81 -28.05 19.95
CA ASP A 610 -17.60 -28.49 21.33
C ASP A 610 -16.84 -27.44 22.16
N PRO A 611 -17.34 -27.03 23.35
CA PRO A 611 -16.79 -25.92 24.10
C PRO A 611 -15.39 -26.17 24.70
N LEU A 612 -14.84 -27.40 24.63
CA LEU A 612 -13.43 -27.64 24.94
C LEU A 612 -12.50 -27.08 23.85
N GLY A 613 -12.96 -27.01 22.60
CA GLY A 613 -12.27 -26.33 21.50
C GLY A 613 -10.89 -26.89 21.13
N VAL A 614 -10.64 -28.18 21.35
CA VAL A 614 -9.36 -28.85 21.03
C VAL A 614 -9.43 -29.53 19.66
N GLN A 615 -8.54 -29.18 18.75
CA GLN A 615 -8.38 -29.83 17.45
C GLN A 615 -7.95 -31.30 17.61
N ALA A 616 -8.62 -32.22 16.92
CA ALA A 616 -8.22 -33.63 16.87
C ALA A 616 -6.97 -33.86 16.03
N LYS A 617 -6.25 -34.95 16.32
CA LYS A 617 -4.97 -35.34 15.71
C LYS A 617 -4.99 -36.78 15.24
N LYS A 618 -4.05 -37.16 14.39
CA LYS A 618 -3.76 -38.58 14.10
C LYS A 618 -3.07 -39.20 15.32
N VAL A 619 -3.69 -40.22 15.88
CA VAL A 619 -3.13 -41.01 16.99
C VAL A 619 -2.53 -42.33 16.50
N ARG A 620 -2.93 -42.81 15.32
CA ARG A 620 -2.32 -43.98 14.67
C ARG A 620 -2.35 -43.86 13.15
N MET A 621 -1.29 -44.35 12.50
CA MET A 621 -1.19 -44.48 11.04
C MET A 621 -0.72 -45.90 10.69
N GLN A 622 -1.40 -46.59 9.79
CA GLN A 622 -1.04 -47.92 9.31
C GLN A 622 -1.19 -47.98 7.77
N GLY A 623 -0.17 -47.46 7.08
CA GLY A 623 -0.23 -47.24 5.63
C GLY A 623 -1.32 -46.22 5.29
N GLU A 624 -2.29 -46.62 4.47
CA GLU A 624 -3.43 -45.81 4.03
C GLU A 624 -4.62 -45.79 5.02
N GLN A 625 -4.45 -46.28 6.24
CA GLN A 625 -5.48 -46.29 7.28
C GLN A 625 -5.03 -45.44 8.48
N MET A 626 -5.78 -44.38 8.79
CA MET A 626 -5.49 -43.46 9.89
C MET A 626 -6.58 -43.54 10.95
N ILE A 627 -6.18 -43.41 12.22
CA ILE A 627 -7.10 -43.22 13.34
C ILE A 627 -6.82 -41.84 13.90
N TRP A 628 -7.85 -40.99 13.90
CA TRP A 628 -7.79 -39.68 14.51
C TRP A 628 -8.54 -39.70 15.84
N ALA A 629 -8.05 -38.96 16.83
CA ALA A 629 -8.76 -38.75 18.08
C ALA A 629 -8.59 -37.33 18.61
N GLY A 630 -9.54 -36.90 19.43
CA GLY A 630 -9.45 -35.65 20.18
C GLY A 630 -10.40 -35.63 21.38
N PRO A 631 -10.03 -34.98 22.49
CA PRO A 631 -10.91 -34.83 23.64
C PRO A 631 -12.08 -33.89 23.31
N LEU A 632 -13.21 -34.12 23.98
CA LEU A 632 -14.41 -33.29 23.95
C LEU A 632 -14.86 -32.97 25.38
N SER A 633 -15.72 -31.97 25.52
CA SER A 633 -16.32 -31.58 26.80
C SER A 633 -17.04 -32.74 27.49
N GLY A 634 -16.94 -32.80 28.82
CA GLY A 634 -17.55 -33.86 29.64
C GLY A 634 -16.78 -35.19 29.63
N ASN A 635 -15.45 -35.15 29.43
CA ASN A 635 -14.57 -36.34 29.35
C ASN A 635 -14.92 -37.32 28.22
N ARG A 636 -15.63 -36.84 27.18
CA ARG A 636 -15.87 -37.58 25.94
C ARG A 636 -14.64 -37.49 25.03
N ILE A 637 -14.55 -38.38 24.06
CA ILE A 637 -13.51 -38.41 23.03
C ILE A 637 -14.19 -38.61 21.68
N VAL A 638 -13.77 -37.89 20.65
CA VAL A 638 -14.11 -38.23 19.26
C VAL A 638 -13.06 -39.17 18.68
N LEU A 639 -13.51 -40.14 17.90
CA LEU A 639 -12.70 -41.02 17.06
C LEU A 639 -13.14 -40.88 15.60
N LEU A 640 -12.19 -40.92 14.66
CA LEU A 640 -12.47 -41.08 13.23
C LEU A 640 -11.60 -42.19 12.64
N PHE A 641 -12.24 -43.12 11.92
CA PHE A 641 -11.60 -44.20 11.19
C PHE A 641 -11.49 -43.83 9.71
N GLU A 642 -10.31 -43.39 9.29
CA GLU A 642 -10.06 -42.91 7.93
C GLU A 642 -9.40 -44.01 7.08
N ASN A 643 -10.17 -44.61 6.16
CA ASN A 643 -9.65 -45.59 5.20
C ASN A 643 -9.46 -44.91 3.83
N ARG A 644 -8.21 -44.65 3.43
CA ARG A 644 -7.87 -44.01 2.14
C ARG A 644 -7.81 -45.00 0.97
N LYS A 645 -7.86 -46.31 1.25
CA LYS A 645 -7.82 -47.40 0.26
C LYS A 645 -9.08 -47.40 -0.60
N PRO A 646 -8.99 -47.75 -1.91
CA PRO A 646 -10.15 -47.83 -2.80
C PRO A 646 -11.06 -49.05 -2.56
N TRP A 647 -10.89 -49.77 -1.44
CA TRP A 647 -11.72 -50.89 -1.02
C TRP A 647 -11.95 -50.87 0.50
N THR A 648 -13.09 -51.42 0.93
CA THR A 648 -13.45 -51.56 2.36
C THR A 648 -12.40 -52.38 3.10
N SER A 649 -11.97 -51.91 4.27
CA SER A 649 -10.99 -52.59 5.11
C SER A 649 -11.32 -52.43 6.59
N MET A 650 -11.14 -53.49 7.37
CA MET A 650 -11.38 -53.46 8.82
C MET A 650 -10.33 -52.56 9.51
N MET A 651 -10.77 -51.81 10.53
CA MET A 651 -9.93 -50.93 11.34
C MET A 651 -10.20 -51.20 12.83
N THR A 652 -9.24 -50.85 13.69
CA THR A 652 -9.37 -51.07 15.14
C THR A 652 -8.58 -50.01 15.89
N ALA A 653 -9.28 -49.20 16.68
CA ALA A 653 -8.68 -48.32 17.68
C ALA A 653 -8.52 -49.08 19.00
N HIS A 654 -7.46 -48.76 19.71
CA HIS A 654 -7.13 -49.34 21.01
C HIS A 654 -7.28 -48.26 22.09
N TRP A 655 -7.52 -48.66 23.33
CA TRP A 655 -7.65 -47.74 24.46
C TRP A 655 -6.44 -46.81 24.62
N ASP A 656 -5.24 -47.30 24.31
CA ASP A 656 -3.98 -46.54 24.33
C ASP A 656 -3.94 -45.42 23.27
N ASP A 657 -4.62 -45.59 22.12
CA ASP A 657 -4.69 -44.54 21.07
C ASP A 657 -5.47 -43.31 21.57
N ILE A 658 -6.33 -43.49 22.56
CA ILE A 658 -7.20 -42.45 23.14
C ILE A 658 -6.85 -42.15 24.61
N GLY A 659 -5.71 -42.63 25.10
CA GLY A 659 -5.23 -42.34 26.46
C GLY A 659 -6.07 -42.93 27.60
N ILE A 660 -6.93 -43.91 27.31
CA ILE A 660 -7.78 -44.58 28.31
C ILE A 660 -7.06 -45.82 28.84
N ASN A 661 -7.09 -46.03 30.15
CA ASN A 661 -6.64 -47.29 30.75
C ASN A 661 -7.77 -48.34 30.65
N SER A 662 -7.49 -49.46 30.00
CA SER A 662 -8.45 -50.56 29.79
C SER A 662 -8.88 -51.28 31.08
N ASN A 663 -8.12 -51.13 32.18
CA ASN A 663 -8.48 -51.74 33.47
C ASN A 663 -9.58 -50.92 34.17
N ASN A 664 -10.82 -51.42 34.08
CA ASN A 664 -12.06 -50.89 34.67
C ASN A 664 -12.62 -49.58 34.07
N THR A 665 -12.19 -49.14 32.88
CA THR A 665 -12.92 -48.10 32.14
C THR A 665 -13.99 -48.72 31.23
N PHE A 666 -15.23 -48.24 31.36
CA PHE A 666 -16.33 -48.55 30.44
C PHE A 666 -16.74 -47.26 29.72
N VAL A 667 -17.01 -47.33 28.42
CA VAL A 667 -17.57 -46.22 27.63
C VAL A 667 -18.74 -46.74 26.80
N GLU A 668 -19.64 -45.83 26.45
CA GLU A 668 -20.65 -46.05 25.42
C GLU A 668 -20.16 -45.40 24.12
N ALA A 669 -20.26 -46.13 23.00
CA ALA A 669 -19.85 -45.64 21.69
C ALA A 669 -21.09 -45.26 20.87
N ARG A 670 -21.13 -44.00 20.40
CA ARG A 670 -22.15 -43.48 19.50
C ARG A 670 -21.52 -43.30 18.13
N ASP A 671 -22.02 -44.02 17.12
CA ASP A 671 -21.79 -43.61 15.73
C ASP A 671 -22.66 -42.38 15.45
N VAL A 672 -22.04 -41.31 14.97
CA VAL A 672 -22.69 -40.01 14.71
C VAL A 672 -23.20 -39.88 13.26
N TRP A 673 -22.96 -40.89 12.42
CA TRP A 673 -23.52 -41.02 11.08
C TRP A 673 -24.66 -42.06 11.00
N GLU A 674 -24.87 -42.85 12.05
CA GLU A 674 -26.05 -43.72 12.22
C GLU A 674 -27.21 -42.94 12.87
N VAL A 675 -28.00 -42.27 12.01
CA VAL A 675 -29.12 -41.36 12.37
C VAL A 675 -30.48 -42.01 12.17
#